data_AF-A0A7J9M6F1-F1
#
_entry.id   AF-A0A7J9M6F1-F1
#
_cell.length_a   1.000
_cell.length_b   1.000
_cell.length_c   1.000
_cell.angle_alpha   90.00
_cell.angle_beta   90.00
_cell.angle_gamma   90.00
#
_symmetry.space_group_name_H-M   'P 1'
#
loop_
_entity.id
_entity.type
_entity.pdbx_description
1 polymer ?
#
loop_
_entity_poly.entity_id
_entity_poly.type
_entity_poly.pdbx_seq_one_letter_code
_entity_poly.pdbx_strand_id
1 'polypeptide(L)'
;TSPSYTAAAAAESIHRSLAELSSSSSDSFDNSRRFTAFASRLHLLLNHHYFLDSDSLSPALQTALKGIASDLSKAVLTVSVYRKRSKIFVFINCKSLSASLQQHSSAIASWLALIESSLSDNLSDLRKKTSDLSRDMKLSHFAVTENEERLHRTLQKEGEGRQTSKAVQSAIIMDLARCLGIDSCNYEELINQVKLFKTDLANSNSVSERRILVSLEKILGSWSAVPGMLTLKVDRDFEEDAHILPFKNFLCPLTKEVMKEPVVLESSQTYERSAIEYWFERCLEDGRDPTCPVTGEVLKSLELKPNIGLAGAIEEWVNRNVEIEVKCAVEQLSKESMEAEGVERVLDVVYKISEEHPSNWFRVRNAGLVVMIVNLLRNSSKSIGTVLRSKALMALLSMAKDEESKKIMLEEGITRFAIHSLIGSSEKEREYAVKLLLEFSGDEACCTRIASEKGALVLLSSMAGNLEHPALANVAEQVLTRMEVAEDSVQNLAAAGRFEPLLSRLRGGPDDIKIEMASIIGRMTLTNNSKEQIAQQCAQTLVELLSKPEGRTPSLLALNNLSGLDDNATILVESAVLPALVAILLQNQGALQEWKEFAASIIANIVSKPGHWELASIDNKGNSMQSESVVFSLVVLLLVTSPQCQASILRILYGMASSPQAAESVAMHIKSSEDGIKTIFHFLDYPDVEHRIYAFKLTRILTERFAQDLAQEVKHSDKLLLFKEKLLDNQSTESEKSDAACVLANLPLSEDEVKTVLEASFVKWIVMNLKKQQRISNGRTSWPTSSMEEGLLGLLLHFTRSLDQDTISVVKEHQLMTIFCEQLSFPAKPRVKQLAAVGLTNLSEAGRMLAAPDSEPPAPKGFCASLVFMCGRASPEPSNCPIHNAPCEYNSQLCLLKSNCIRPLVDLLHDEDANVQIAAIEALSTLVLDTSHGYKGAVDELEKQDVIAAVMELFTEIRPGVLQERALWMIERALRVDSHAHRHSLNQSLVRALVEALKHGTANAKGHAQDALTNLKEISGVSAKASSQSRPQR
;
A
#
# COMPACT_ATOMS: atom_id res chain seq x y z
N THR A 1 48.79 83.33 7.26
CA THR A 1 50.09 82.69 7.53
C THR A 1 49.84 81.20 7.71
N SER A 2 50.13 80.44 6.66
CA SER A 2 49.83 79.01 6.50
C SER A 2 50.75 78.12 7.35
N PRO A 3 50.25 77.15 8.13
CA PRO A 3 51.11 76.22 8.84
C PRO A 3 51.75 75.27 7.81
N SER A 4 53.07 75.14 7.87
CA SER A 4 53.85 74.21 7.06
C SER A 4 53.46 72.76 7.41
N TYR A 5 52.56 72.16 6.63
CA TYR A 5 52.24 70.74 6.74
C TYR A 5 53.49 69.91 6.41
N THR A 6 54.04 69.24 7.41
CA THR A 6 55.03 68.18 7.21
C THR A 6 54.34 66.95 6.57
N ALA A 7 55.08 66.11 5.85
CA ALA A 7 54.51 64.90 5.22
C ALA A 7 53.85 63.97 6.27
N ALA A 8 54.40 63.91 7.48
CA ALA A 8 53.82 63.21 8.62
C ALA A 8 52.44 63.75 9.02
N ALA A 9 52.25 65.08 9.06
CA ALA A 9 50.95 65.69 9.37
C ALA A 9 49.89 65.43 8.29
N ALA A 10 50.31 65.30 7.02
CA ALA A 10 49.41 64.91 5.93
C ALA A 10 48.96 63.45 6.06
N ALA A 11 49.88 62.53 6.36
CA ALA A 11 49.56 61.12 6.59
C ALA A 11 48.59 60.94 7.77
N GLU A 12 48.83 61.61 8.90
CA GLU A 12 47.94 61.55 10.07
C GLU A 12 46.54 62.10 9.74
N SER A 13 46.46 63.19 8.96
CA SER A 13 45.19 63.76 8.49
C SER A 13 44.42 62.79 7.58
N ILE A 14 45.12 62.05 6.73
CA ILE A 14 44.51 61.02 5.87
C ILE A 14 43.95 59.89 6.72
N HIS A 15 44.74 59.32 7.65
CA HIS A 15 44.27 58.24 8.52
C HIS A 15 43.04 58.65 9.33
N ARG A 16 43.03 59.87 9.87
CA ARG A 16 41.88 60.41 10.62
C ARG A 16 40.63 60.51 9.74
N SER A 17 40.78 61.05 8.52
CA SER A 17 39.67 61.21 7.57
C SER A 17 39.13 59.87 7.08
N LEU A 18 40.00 58.88 6.83
CA LEU A 18 39.62 57.54 6.41
C LEU A 18 38.93 56.75 7.53
N ALA A 19 39.39 56.91 8.78
CA ALA A 19 38.74 56.32 9.94
C ALA A 19 37.32 56.88 10.13
N GLU A 20 37.13 58.19 9.95
CA GLU A 20 35.81 58.82 10.05
C GLU A 20 34.86 58.32 8.95
N LEU A 21 35.35 58.20 7.71
CA LEU A 21 34.56 57.65 6.60
C LEU A 21 34.21 56.17 6.80
N SER A 22 35.07 55.38 7.45
CA SER A 22 34.88 53.94 7.67
C SER A 22 34.03 53.60 8.91
N SER A 23 33.59 54.60 9.69
CA SER A 23 32.73 54.39 10.86
C SER A 23 31.36 53.81 10.47
N SER A 24 30.86 52.84 11.27
CA SER A 24 29.75 51.93 10.96
C SER A 24 28.34 52.55 11.06
N SER A 25 28.09 53.67 10.38
CA SER A 25 26.72 54.14 10.18
C SER A 25 26.12 53.54 8.91
N SER A 26 24.90 53.02 9.01
CA SER A 26 24.09 52.58 7.85
C SER A 26 23.89 53.76 6.88
N ASP A 27 24.74 53.86 5.84
CA ASP A 27 24.60 54.88 4.81
C ASP A 27 23.33 54.62 3.99
N SER A 28 22.31 55.45 4.17
CA SER A 28 21.02 55.32 3.48
C SER A 28 21.08 55.73 2.00
N PHE A 29 22.06 56.57 1.62
CA PHE A 29 22.20 57.13 0.27
C PHE A 29 23.34 56.50 -0.53
N ASP A 30 23.08 56.23 -1.82
CA ASP A 30 24.02 55.53 -2.71
C ASP A 30 25.32 56.30 -2.98
N ASN A 31 25.22 57.63 -3.15
CA ASN A 31 26.39 58.49 -3.38
C ASN A 31 27.38 58.47 -2.21
N SER A 32 26.89 58.44 -0.96
CA SER A 32 27.74 58.30 0.24
C SER A 32 28.42 56.94 0.29
N ARG A 33 27.66 55.85 0.01
CA ARG A 33 28.20 54.48 -0.01
C ARG A 33 29.31 54.32 -1.05
N ARG A 34 29.09 54.80 -2.27
CA ARG A 34 30.07 54.74 -3.36
C ARG A 34 31.37 55.48 -3.01
N PHE A 35 31.27 56.69 -2.45
CA PHE A 35 32.46 57.45 -2.05
C PHE A 35 33.21 56.76 -0.90
N THR A 36 32.48 56.23 0.09
CA THR A 36 33.06 55.50 1.23
C THR A 36 33.80 54.24 0.78
N ALA A 37 33.30 53.52 -0.24
CA ALA A 37 33.99 52.36 -0.81
C ALA A 37 35.36 52.73 -1.43
N PHE A 38 35.47 53.90 -2.07
CA PHE A 38 36.77 54.41 -2.54
C PHE A 38 37.70 54.75 -1.38
N ALA A 39 37.17 55.34 -0.30
CA ALA A 39 37.95 55.65 0.89
C ALA A 39 38.54 54.37 1.53
N SER A 40 37.77 53.27 1.62
CA SER A 40 38.29 51.99 2.13
C SER A 40 39.41 51.42 1.25
N ARG A 41 39.29 51.52 -0.07
CA ARG A 41 40.36 51.11 -1.02
C ARG A 41 41.60 52.00 -0.91
N LEU A 42 41.39 53.31 -0.74
CA LEU A 42 42.46 54.28 -0.50
C LEU A 42 43.21 53.98 0.81
N HIS A 43 42.49 53.54 1.85
CA HIS A 43 43.08 53.12 3.12
C HIS A 43 44.03 51.92 2.96
N LEU A 44 43.59 50.89 2.23
CA LEU A 44 44.43 49.72 1.95
C LEU A 44 45.70 50.09 1.14
N LEU A 45 45.58 51.03 0.21
CA LEU A 45 46.72 51.50 -0.59
C LEU A 45 47.74 52.28 0.25
N LEU A 46 47.26 53.22 1.07
CA LEU A 46 48.13 54.13 1.82
C LEU A 46 48.69 53.51 3.11
N ASN A 47 48.14 52.38 3.56
CA ASN A 47 48.72 51.57 4.65
C ASN A 47 49.89 50.67 4.19
N HIS A 48 50.29 50.72 2.92
CA HIS A 48 51.45 49.97 2.44
C HIS A 48 52.75 50.53 3.06
N HIS A 49 53.67 49.66 3.49
CA HIS A 49 54.93 50.01 4.17
C HIS A 49 55.72 51.14 3.47
N TYR A 50 55.64 51.21 2.14
CA TYR A 50 56.28 52.25 1.32
C TYR A 50 55.81 53.68 1.65
N PHE A 51 54.55 53.90 2.02
CA PHE A 51 54.01 55.24 2.32
C PHE A 51 54.15 55.63 3.80
N LEU A 52 54.51 54.68 4.67
CA LEU A 52 54.67 54.88 6.12
C LEU A 52 56.05 55.43 6.49
N ASP A 53 57.04 55.32 5.61
CA ASP A 53 58.42 55.79 5.84
C ASP A 53 58.62 57.19 5.24
N SER A 54 58.31 58.23 6.02
CA SER A 54 58.22 59.63 5.55
C SER A 54 59.54 60.21 5.02
N ASP A 55 60.67 59.63 5.42
CA ASP A 55 62.00 60.18 5.14
C ASP A 55 62.55 59.76 3.76
N SER A 56 61.89 58.82 3.07
CA SER A 56 62.30 58.29 1.77
C SER A 56 61.40 58.70 0.58
N LEU A 57 60.34 59.49 0.83
CA LEU A 57 59.34 59.85 -0.20
C LEU A 57 59.80 60.99 -1.10
N SER A 58 59.60 60.86 -2.41
CA SER A 58 59.92 61.92 -3.38
C SER A 58 59.05 63.19 -3.19
N PRO A 59 59.53 64.39 -3.58
CA PRO A 59 58.75 65.63 -3.45
C PRO A 59 57.38 65.59 -4.16
N ALA A 60 57.29 64.88 -5.29
CA ALA A 60 56.04 64.65 -6.01
C ALA A 60 55.04 63.83 -5.17
N LEU A 61 55.53 62.80 -4.47
CA LEU A 61 54.73 61.93 -3.62
C LEU A 61 54.24 62.66 -2.36
N GLN A 62 55.11 63.48 -1.74
CA GLN A 62 54.71 64.34 -0.62
C GLN A 62 53.64 65.36 -1.02
N THR A 63 53.70 65.88 -2.25
CA THR A 63 52.69 66.79 -2.79
C THR A 63 51.36 66.06 -3.04
N ALA A 64 51.40 64.85 -3.59
CA ALA A 64 50.20 64.02 -3.78
C ALA A 64 49.49 63.73 -2.45
N LEU A 65 50.23 63.32 -1.42
CA LEU A 65 49.67 63.02 -0.10
C LEU A 65 49.04 64.25 0.55
N LYS A 66 49.65 65.44 0.42
CA LYS A 66 49.03 66.70 0.90
C LYS A 66 47.73 67.03 0.17
N GLY A 67 47.71 66.80 -1.15
CA GLY A 67 46.51 66.96 -1.98
C GLY A 67 45.38 66.02 -1.54
N ILE A 68 45.68 64.72 -1.39
CA ILE A 68 44.75 63.71 -0.90
C ILE A 68 44.22 64.09 0.48
N ALA A 69 45.09 64.49 1.42
CA ALA A 69 44.68 64.91 2.75
C ALA A 69 43.66 66.08 2.71
N SER A 70 43.90 67.07 1.85
CA SER A 70 43.02 68.23 1.72
C SER A 70 41.65 67.85 1.14
N ASP A 71 41.62 67.11 0.03
CA ASP A 71 40.35 66.75 -0.63
C ASP A 71 39.56 65.72 0.18
N LEU A 72 40.24 64.80 0.86
CA LEU A 72 39.58 63.82 1.72
C LEU A 72 38.94 64.48 2.95
N SER A 73 39.60 65.46 3.58
CA SER A 73 39.01 66.19 4.72
C SER A 73 37.75 66.98 4.33
N LYS A 74 37.69 67.52 3.10
CA LYS A 74 36.49 68.19 2.58
C LYS A 74 35.40 67.17 2.24
N ALA A 75 35.77 66.03 1.66
CA ALA A 75 34.81 64.97 1.36
C ALA A 75 34.17 64.37 2.63
N VAL A 76 34.93 64.26 3.73
CA VAL A 76 34.38 63.89 5.06
C VAL A 76 33.25 64.83 5.47
N LEU A 77 33.41 66.14 5.29
CA LEU A 77 32.35 67.11 5.59
C LEU A 77 31.11 66.85 4.74
N THR A 78 31.27 66.58 3.44
CA THR A 78 30.16 66.28 2.53
C THR A 78 29.45 64.97 2.89
N VAL A 79 30.20 63.89 3.21
CA VAL A 79 29.64 62.61 3.66
C VAL A 79 28.95 62.74 5.02
N SER A 80 29.46 63.59 5.91
CA SER A 80 28.84 63.84 7.21
C SER A 80 27.43 64.42 7.09
N VAL A 81 27.14 65.17 6.02
CA VAL A 81 25.80 65.67 5.73
C VAL A 81 24.84 64.52 5.42
N TYR A 82 25.26 63.55 4.60
CA TYR A 82 24.44 62.36 4.30
C TYR A 82 24.15 61.49 5.53
N ARG A 83 25.08 61.48 6.52
CA ARG A 83 24.98 60.63 7.72
C ARG A 83 24.24 61.28 8.89
N LYS A 84 24.45 62.58 9.12
CA LYS A 84 24.03 63.27 10.34
C LYS A 84 22.81 64.18 10.16
N ARG A 85 22.49 64.60 8.94
CA ARG A 85 21.33 65.46 8.65
C ARG A 85 20.11 64.62 8.27
N SER A 86 18.92 65.20 8.41
CA SER A 86 17.65 64.62 7.96
C SER A 86 17.68 64.34 6.46
N LYS A 87 16.95 63.29 6.06
CA LYS A 87 16.85 62.90 4.65
C LYS A 87 16.27 64.03 3.78
N ILE A 88 15.34 64.82 4.33
CA ILE A 88 14.77 66.00 3.65
C ILE A 88 15.86 67.05 3.37
N PHE A 89 16.75 67.31 4.33
CA PHE A 89 17.88 68.22 4.13
C PHE A 89 18.82 67.75 3.01
N VAL A 90 19.07 66.45 2.94
CA VAL A 90 19.88 65.83 1.88
C VAL A 90 19.21 65.97 0.51
N PHE A 91 17.89 65.76 0.40
CA PHE A 91 17.17 65.95 -0.87
C PHE A 91 17.13 67.40 -1.34
N ILE A 92 17.01 68.37 -0.42
CA ILE A 92 17.09 69.79 -0.76
C ILE A 92 18.48 70.14 -1.33
N ASN A 93 19.53 69.52 -0.82
CA ASN A 93 20.93 69.80 -1.20
C ASN A 93 21.55 68.73 -2.12
N CYS A 94 20.75 67.85 -2.74
CA CYS A 94 21.26 66.67 -3.44
C CYS A 94 22.21 67.03 -4.60
N LYS A 95 21.90 68.08 -5.37
CA LYS A 95 22.74 68.55 -6.48
C LYS A 95 24.10 69.07 -6.03
N SER A 96 24.14 69.88 -4.98
CA SER A 96 25.39 70.45 -4.46
C SER A 96 26.26 69.38 -3.80
N LEU A 97 25.65 68.47 -3.04
CA LEU A 97 26.33 67.36 -2.39
C LEU A 97 26.90 66.37 -3.42
N SER A 98 26.14 66.03 -4.47
CA SER A 98 26.61 65.15 -5.54
C SER A 98 27.77 65.77 -6.33
N ALA A 99 27.66 67.05 -6.69
CA ALA A 99 28.73 67.78 -7.36
C ALA A 99 30.01 67.87 -6.51
N SER A 100 29.88 68.10 -5.19
CA SER A 100 31.00 68.13 -4.25
C SER A 100 31.71 66.76 -4.16
N LEU A 101 30.97 65.65 -4.05
CA LEU A 101 31.57 64.31 -4.05
C LEU A 101 32.25 63.98 -5.38
N GLN A 102 31.63 64.34 -6.52
CA GLN A 102 32.23 64.19 -7.84
C GLN A 102 33.55 64.96 -7.96
N GLN A 103 33.57 66.20 -7.49
CA GLN A 103 34.75 67.06 -7.51
C GLN A 103 35.89 66.47 -6.67
N HIS A 104 35.61 66.07 -5.43
CA HIS A 104 36.64 65.50 -4.55
C HIS A 104 37.10 64.12 -5.01
N SER A 105 36.21 63.28 -5.56
CA SER A 105 36.58 61.99 -6.15
C SER A 105 37.54 62.17 -7.33
N SER A 106 37.21 63.09 -8.24
CA SER A 106 38.08 63.40 -9.37
C SER A 106 39.42 64.02 -8.95
N ALA A 107 39.44 64.86 -7.91
CA ALA A 107 40.67 65.46 -7.41
C ALA A 107 41.59 64.41 -6.79
N ILE A 108 41.05 63.50 -5.96
CA ILE A 108 41.80 62.38 -5.37
C ILE A 108 42.34 61.45 -6.48
N ALA A 109 41.55 61.17 -7.52
CA ALA A 109 42.02 60.41 -8.68
C ALA A 109 43.24 61.07 -9.35
N SER A 110 43.22 62.39 -9.56
CA SER A 110 44.36 63.12 -10.10
C SER A 110 45.61 63.03 -9.21
N TRP A 111 45.44 63.06 -7.88
CA TRP A 111 46.56 62.85 -6.96
C TRP A 111 47.09 61.42 -6.98
N LEU A 112 46.22 60.41 -7.12
CA LEU A 112 46.62 59.01 -7.28
C LEU A 112 47.38 58.77 -8.58
N ALA A 113 47.01 59.43 -9.68
CA ALA A 113 47.77 59.39 -10.93
C ALA A 113 49.20 59.97 -10.76
N LEU A 114 49.36 61.02 -9.93
CA LEU A 114 50.68 61.57 -9.58
C LEU A 114 51.52 60.58 -8.75
N ILE A 115 50.87 59.80 -7.87
CA ILE A 115 51.50 58.71 -7.12
C ILE A 115 51.96 57.62 -8.08
N GLU A 116 51.09 57.16 -8.98
CA GLU A 116 51.39 56.14 -9.99
C GLU A 116 52.63 56.50 -10.82
N SER A 117 52.72 57.73 -11.33
CA SER A 117 53.85 58.20 -12.14
C SER A 117 55.16 58.33 -11.36
N SER A 118 55.08 58.39 -10.02
CA SER A 118 56.24 58.58 -9.13
C SER A 118 56.76 57.28 -8.50
N LEU A 119 56.02 56.17 -8.62
CA LEU A 119 56.43 54.85 -8.12
C LEU A 119 57.51 54.23 -9.04
N SER A 120 58.45 53.47 -8.49
CA SER A 120 59.48 52.74 -9.27
C SER A 120 58.94 51.41 -9.81
N ASP A 121 59.59 50.84 -10.83
CA ASP A 121 59.14 49.60 -11.50
C ASP A 121 59.12 48.37 -10.57
N ASN A 122 59.89 48.41 -9.48
CA ASN A 122 59.94 47.33 -8.47
C ASN A 122 58.64 47.20 -7.64
N LEU A 123 57.71 48.16 -7.75
CA LEU A 123 56.42 48.19 -7.06
C LEU A 123 55.25 48.04 -8.06
N SER A 124 55.37 47.14 -9.03
CA SER A 124 54.40 46.96 -10.13
C SER A 124 52.97 46.66 -9.64
N ASP A 125 52.81 45.87 -8.58
CA ASP A 125 51.50 45.58 -7.97
C ASP A 125 50.87 46.83 -7.34
N LEU A 126 51.65 47.61 -6.59
CA LEU A 126 51.19 48.86 -5.98
C LEU A 126 50.86 49.92 -7.04
N ARG A 127 51.68 50.01 -8.10
CA ARG A 127 51.44 50.90 -9.24
C ARG A 127 50.13 50.54 -9.94
N LYS A 128 49.89 49.25 -10.19
CA LYS A 128 48.63 48.76 -10.79
C LYS A 128 47.43 49.07 -9.90
N LYS A 129 47.48 48.76 -8.60
CA LYS A 129 46.37 49.06 -7.66
C LYS A 129 46.09 50.57 -7.55
N THR A 130 47.13 51.40 -7.62
CA THR A 130 46.99 52.88 -7.63
C THR A 130 46.34 53.37 -8.93
N SER A 131 46.77 52.83 -10.09
CA SER A 131 46.22 53.13 -11.41
C SER A 131 44.73 52.74 -11.51
N ASP A 132 44.39 51.55 -11.02
CA ASP A 132 43.01 51.06 -11.00
C ASP A 132 42.11 51.93 -10.11
N LEU A 133 42.54 52.29 -8.90
CA LEU A 133 41.75 53.18 -8.03
C LEU A 133 41.62 54.59 -8.63
N SER A 134 42.69 55.14 -9.20
CA SER A 134 42.67 56.43 -9.90
C SER A 134 41.63 56.43 -11.02
N ARG A 135 41.66 55.41 -11.88
CA ARG A 135 40.71 55.25 -12.98
C ARG A 135 39.27 55.11 -12.48
N ASP A 136 39.02 54.27 -11.48
CA ASP A 136 37.69 54.02 -10.95
C ASP A 136 37.09 55.29 -10.30
N MET A 137 37.89 56.03 -9.53
CA MET A 137 37.45 57.30 -8.93
C MET A 137 37.20 58.37 -10.00
N LYS A 138 38.01 58.42 -11.07
CA LYS A 138 37.81 59.37 -12.17
C LYS A 138 36.56 59.07 -13.00
N LEU A 139 36.25 57.79 -13.22
CA LEU A 139 35.06 57.32 -13.96
C LEU A 139 33.81 57.25 -13.10
N SER A 140 33.93 57.41 -11.78
CA SER A 140 32.79 57.39 -10.87
C SER A 140 31.79 58.48 -11.23
N HIS A 141 30.51 58.11 -11.26
CA HIS A 141 29.42 59.04 -11.46
C HIS A 141 28.54 59.10 -10.20
N PHE A 142 28.52 60.26 -9.56
CA PHE A 142 27.59 60.58 -8.48
C PHE A 142 26.36 61.25 -9.11
N ALA A 143 25.34 60.43 -9.35
CA ALA A 143 24.09 60.87 -9.96
C ALA A 143 23.07 61.26 -8.89
N VAL A 144 22.27 62.28 -9.19
CA VAL A 144 20.99 62.52 -8.50
C VAL A 144 19.95 61.78 -9.33
N THR A 145 19.15 60.91 -8.69
CA THR A 145 18.10 60.18 -9.40
C THR A 145 17.02 61.12 -9.92
N GLU A 146 16.28 60.72 -10.94
CA GLU A 146 15.20 61.54 -11.52
C GLU A 146 14.14 61.92 -10.47
N ASN A 147 13.84 61.00 -9.55
CA ASN A 147 12.92 61.24 -8.43
C ASN A 147 13.46 62.27 -7.43
N GLU A 148 14.74 62.17 -7.04
CA GLU A 148 15.39 63.14 -6.16
C GLU A 148 15.48 64.52 -6.80
N GLU A 149 15.76 64.58 -8.11
CA GLU A 149 15.83 65.84 -8.85
C GLU A 149 14.44 66.48 -8.98
N ARG A 150 13.41 65.68 -9.26
CA ARG A 150 12.02 66.14 -9.31
C ARG A 150 11.57 66.69 -7.95
N LEU A 151 11.87 65.98 -6.87
CA LEU A 151 11.55 66.44 -5.51
C LEU A 151 12.32 67.73 -5.17
N HIS A 152 13.62 67.79 -5.46
CA HIS A 152 14.45 68.98 -5.27
C HIS A 152 13.86 70.21 -5.98
N ARG A 153 13.48 70.08 -7.27
CA ARG A 153 12.86 71.17 -8.04
C ARG A 153 11.52 71.60 -7.44
N THR A 154 10.74 70.65 -6.94
CA THR A 154 9.41 70.92 -6.37
C THR A 154 9.53 71.64 -5.02
N LEU A 155 10.41 71.17 -4.13
CA LEU A 155 10.67 71.82 -2.85
C LEU A 155 11.29 73.22 -3.04
N GLN A 156 12.17 73.40 -4.03
CA GLN A 156 12.75 74.71 -4.33
C GLN A 156 11.68 75.73 -4.77
N LYS A 157 10.74 75.31 -5.63
CA LYS A 157 9.60 76.14 -6.07
C LYS A 157 8.66 76.50 -4.91
N GLU A 158 8.44 75.59 -3.98
CA GLU A 158 7.68 75.86 -2.74
C GLU A 158 8.37 76.92 -1.86
N GLY A 159 9.71 76.86 -1.77
CA GLY A 159 10.53 77.85 -1.05
C GLY A 159 10.44 79.29 -1.62
N GLU A 160 9.94 79.47 -2.84
CA GLU A 160 9.71 80.78 -3.46
C GLU A 160 8.43 81.49 -2.94
N GLY A 161 7.57 80.79 -2.20
CA GLY A 161 6.44 81.40 -1.48
C GLY A 161 5.17 81.64 -2.30
N ARG A 162 4.94 80.90 -3.38
CA ARG A 162 3.70 80.97 -4.19
C ARG A 162 2.58 80.17 -3.52
N GLN A 163 1.32 80.65 -3.60
CA GLN A 163 0.16 79.84 -3.18
C GLN A 163 0.00 78.64 -4.12
N THR A 164 0.07 77.42 -3.57
CA THR A 164 -0.13 76.18 -4.32
C THR A 164 -1.48 75.53 -4.02
N SER A 165 -2.08 74.90 -5.04
CA SER A 165 -3.39 74.25 -4.94
C SER A 165 -3.32 72.96 -4.11
N LYS A 166 -4.46 72.48 -3.61
CA LYS A 166 -4.51 71.22 -2.84
C LYS A 166 -3.93 70.03 -3.61
N ALA A 167 -4.15 69.94 -4.93
CA ALA A 167 -3.58 68.89 -5.77
C ALA A 167 -2.04 68.94 -5.84
N VAL A 168 -1.46 70.16 -5.87
CA VAL A 168 0.01 70.34 -5.83
C VAL A 168 0.57 69.98 -4.47
N GLN A 169 -0.14 70.32 -3.38
CA GLN A 169 0.23 69.92 -2.02
C GLN A 169 0.20 68.38 -1.85
N SER A 170 -0.82 67.69 -2.38
CA SER A 170 -0.87 66.23 -2.42
C SER A 170 0.31 65.64 -3.19
N ALA A 171 0.65 66.22 -4.35
CA ALA A 171 1.78 65.76 -5.16
C ALA A 171 3.13 65.93 -4.45
N ILE A 172 3.32 67.03 -3.70
CA ILE A 172 4.52 67.26 -2.89
C ILE A 172 4.67 66.18 -1.81
N ILE A 173 3.59 65.85 -1.09
CA ILE A 173 3.62 64.80 -0.05
C ILE A 173 3.89 63.42 -0.66
N MET A 174 3.25 63.09 -1.78
CA MET A 174 3.50 61.83 -2.48
C MET A 174 4.93 61.71 -3.01
N ASP A 175 5.49 62.77 -3.60
CA ASP A 175 6.86 62.80 -4.09
C ASP A 175 7.86 62.71 -2.91
N LEU A 176 7.57 63.37 -1.78
CA LEU A 176 8.37 63.28 -0.55
C LEU A 176 8.35 61.88 0.05
N ALA A 177 7.17 61.26 0.17
CA ALA A 177 6.99 59.90 0.71
C ALA A 177 7.73 58.87 -0.16
N ARG A 178 7.59 58.98 -1.49
CA ARG A 178 8.27 58.10 -2.47
C ARG A 178 9.79 58.18 -2.36
N CYS A 179 10.36 59.38 -2.23
CA CYS A 179 11.82 59.56 -2.07
C CYS A 179 12.32 59.09 -0.69
N LEU A 180 11.52 59.23 0.37
CA LEU A 180 11.90 58.79 1.71
C LEU A 180 11.75 57.27 1.91
N GLY A 181 11.05 56.58 1.01
CA GLY A 181 10.68 55.17 1.15
C GLY A 181 9.59 54.95 2.21
N ILE A 182 8.74 55.96 2.43
CA ILE A 182 7.64 55.93 3.40
C ILE A 182 6.33 55.74 2.64
N ASP A 183 5.41 54.95 3.18
CA ASP A 183 4.06 54.84 2.64
C ASP A 183 3.36 56.21 2.70
N SER A 184 2.75 56.63 1.60
CA SER A 184 2.06 57.92 1.46
C SER A 184 0.94 58.16 2.48
N CYS A 185 0.43 57.09 3.11
CA CYS A 185 -0.58 57.14 4.16
C CYS A 185 -0.01 57.18 5.59
N ASN A 186 1.30 56.99 5.78
CA ASN A 186 1.94 57.06 7.10
C ASN A 186 2.39 58.49 7.43
N TYR A 187 1.40 59.33 7.73
CA TYR A 187 1.61 60.74 8.06
C TYR A 187 2.45 60.93 9.33
N GLU A 188 2.43 60.00 10.29
CA GLU A 188 3.21 60.11 11.52
C GLU A 188 4.72 60.07 11.25
N GLU A 189 5.18 59.12 10.42
CA GLU A 189 6.59 59.02 10.07
C GLU A 189 7.04 60.22 9.22
N LEU A 190 6.17 60.72 8.33
CA LEU A 190 6.44 61.90 7.53
C LEU A 190 6.53 63.18 8.40
N ILE A 191 5.67 63.31 9.42
CA ILE A 191 5.75 64.36 10.44
C ILE A 191 7.06 64.24 11.23
N ASN A 192 7.50 63.04 11.58
CA ASN A 192 8.78 62.82 12.26
C ASN A 192 9.98 63.26 11.40
N GLN A 193 9.97 62.98 10.10
CA GLN A 193 11.00 63.46 9.17
C GLN A 193 11.02 64.99 9.06
N VAL A 194 9.86 65.65 9.05
CA VAL A 194 9.79 67.13 9.07
C VAL A 194 10.27 67.71 10.40
N LYS A 195 10.00 67.04 11.54
CA LYS A 195 10.59 67.43 12.84
C LYS A 195 12.12 67.32 12.84
N LEU A 196 12.68 66.25 12.26
CA LEU A 196 14.13 66.11 12.10
C LEU A 196 14.71 67.23 11.23
N PHE A 197 14.05 67.57 10.12
CA PHE A 197 14.45 68.69 9.27
C PHE A 197 14.40 70.04 10.02
N LYS A 198 13.40 70.24 10.88
CA LYS A 198 13.33 71.40 11.77
C LYS A 198 14.51 71.48 12.73
N THR A 199 14.96 70.35 13.29
CA THR A 199 16.14 70.33 14.16
C THR A 199 17.43 70.68 13.42
N ASP A 200 17.59 70.26 12.17
CA ASP A 200 18.75 70.62 11.35
C ASP A 200 18.87 72.12 11.09
N LEU A 201 17.70 72.77 10.94
CA LEU A 201 17.58 74.18 10.60
C LEU A 201 17.74 75.13 11.78
N ALA A 202 17.73 74.63 13.02
CA ALA A 202 17.84 75.44 14.24
C ALA A 202 19.08 76.36 14.24
N ASN A 203 20.16 75.95 13.56
CA ASN A 203 21.42 76.68 13.43
C ASN A 203 21.74 77.14 11.98
N SER A 204 20.84 76.96 11.01
CA SER A 204 21.04 77.34 9.59
C SER A 204 20.48 78.73 9.29
N ASN A 205 21.22 79.54 8.52
CA ASN A 205 20.82 80.89 8.08
C ASN A 205 20.13 80.92 6.70
N SER A 206 19.85 79.76 6.10
CA SER A 206 19.24 79.71 4.77
C SER A 206 17.75 80.10 4.79
N VAL A 207 17.43 81.21 4.14
CA VAL A 207 16.04 81.72 4.05
C VAL A 207 15.15 80.77 3.23
N SER A 208 15.68 80.14 2.18
CA SER A 208 14.93 79.20 1.33
C SER A 208 14.55 77.92 2.09
N GLU A 209 15.48 77.33 2.83
CA GLU A 209 15.21 76.09 3.60
C GLU A 209 14.16 76.33 4.70
N ARG A 210 14.19 77.49 5.38
CA ARG A 210 13.17 77.87 6.38
C ARG A 210 11.78 78.05 5.76
N ARG A 211 11.70 78.62 4.54
CA ARG A 211 10.41 78.74 3.82
C ARG A 211 9.85 77.37 3.43
N ILE A 212 10.71 76.44 3.00
CA ILE A 212 10.32 75.06 2.71
C ILE A 212 9.76 74.38 3.96
N LEU A 213 10.43 74.52 5.10
CA LEU A 213 9.96 73.97 6.38
C LEU A 213 8.56 74.50 6.73
N VAL A 214 8.35 75.83 6.66
CA VAL A 214 7.05 76.44 6.96
C VAL A 214 5.96 75.96 6.00
N SER A 215 6.28 75.78 4.71
CA SER A 215 5.32 75.22 3.74
C SER A 215 4.96 73.77 4.09
N LEU A 216 5.95 72.93 4.40
CA LEU A 216 5.72 71.52 4.78
C LEU A 216 4.93 71.38 6.10
N GLU A 217 5.23 72.19 7.12
CA GLU A 217 4.45 72.23 8.37
C GLU A 217 3.00 72.65 8.14
N LYS A 218 2.77 73.63 7.25
CA LYS A 218 1.43 74.08 6.88
C LYS A 218 0.64 73.02 6.10
N ILE A 219 1.28 72.37 5.13
CA ILE A 219 0.66 71.29 4.34
C ILE A 219 0.26 70.16 5.30
N LEU A 220 1.17 69.69 6.15
CA LEU A 220 0.88 68.59 7.08
C LEU A 220 -0.16 68.96 8.13
N GLY A 221 -0.14 70.19 8.67
CA GLY A 221 -1.15 70.66 9.62
C GLY A 221 -2.56 70.73 9.05
N SER A 222 -2.70 70.98 7.74
CA SER A 222 -4.02 70.93 7.08
C SER A 222 -4.54 69.52 6.81
N TRP A 223 -3.67 68.51 6.88
CA TRP A 223 -4.00 67.09 6.66
C TRP A 223 -4.14 66.31 7.98
N SER A 224 -3.60 66.81 9.10
CA SER A 224 -3.80 66.24 10.45
C SER A 224 -5.10 66.71 11.13
N ALA A 225 -5.77 67.73 10.58
CA ALA A 225 -7.07 68.18 11.04
C ALA A 225 -8.16 67.19 10.63
N VAL A 226 -8.45 66.25 11.52
CA VAL A 226 -9.65 65.40 11.47
C VAL A 226 -10.89 66.30 11.32
N PRO A 227 -11.76 66.12 10.31
CA PRO A 227 -13.09 66.70 10.35
C PRO A 227 -13.86 66.05 11.49
N GLY A 228 -13.90 66.72 12.65
CA GLY A 228 -14.77 66.34 13.75
C GLY A 228 -16.22 66.53 13.32
N MET A 229 -16.92 65.42 13.04
CA MET A 229 -18.38 65.41 12.97
C MET A 229 -18.94 65.08 14.35
N LEU A 230 -19.91 65.89 14.73
CA LEU A 230 -20.54 65.98 16.04
C LEU A 230 -21.10 64.63 16.52
N THR A 231 -20.94 64.39 17.82
CA THR A 231 -21.68 63.41 18.60
C THR A 231 -23.19 63.60 18.43
N LEU A 232 -23.81 62.76 17.59
CA LEU A 232 -25.22 62.40 17.71
C LEU A 232 -25.26 60.94 18.14
N LYS A 233 -25.97 60.68 19.24
CA LYS A 233 -26.34 59.33 19.65
C LYS A 233 -27.10 58.69 18.49
N VAL A 234 -26.54 57.64 17.90
CA VAL A 234 -27.23 56.81 16.92
C VAL A 234 -27.66 55.54 17.62
N ASP A 235 -28.96 55.49 17.92
CA ASP A 235 -29.68 54.23 18.02
C ASP A 235 -29.62 53.54 16.66
N ARG A 236 -29.35 52.24 16.70
CA ARG A 236 -29.56 51.18 15.69
C ARG A 236 -30.06 51.66 14.31
N ASP A 237 -29.22 51.48 13.30
CA ASP A 237 -29.52 50.80 12.03
C ASP A 237 -28.21 50.76 11.20
N PHE A 238 -27.51 49.62 11.25
CA PHE A 238 -26.29 49.37 10.48
C PHE A 238 -26.67 48.66 9.17
N GLU A 239 -26.97 49.41 8.12
CA GLU A 239 -27.03 48.91 6.75
C GLU A 239 -27.02 50.13 5.80
N GLU A 240 -25.84 50.53 5.29
CA GLU A 240 -25.58 51.10 3.94
C GLU A 240 -24.27 51.91 3.79
N ASP A 241 -23.60 52.39 4.84
CA ASP A 241 -22.51 53.39 4.70
C ASP A 241 -21.05 52.86 4.71
N ALA A 242 -20.76 51.70 4.09
CA ALA A 242 -19.37 51.19 3.99
C ALA A 242 -18.76 51.23 2.58
N HIS A 243 -19.49 51.65 1.55
CA HIS A 243 -18.99 51.68 0.16
C HIS A 243 -18.97 53.12 -0.37
N ILE A 244 -17.84 53.59 -0.92
CA ILE A 244 -17.76 54.90 -1.58
C ILE A 244 -18.52 54.78 -2.90
N LEU A 245 -19.62 55.52 -3.05
CA LEU A 245 -20.40 55.54 -4.30
C LEU A 245 -19.54 56.02 -5.49
N PRO A 246 -19.75 55.47 -6.71
CA PRO A 246 -19.02 55.92 -7.88
C PRO A 246 -19.41 57.36 -8.22
N PHE A 247 -18.43 58.19 -8.52
CA PHE A 247 -18.72 59.54 -9.01
C PHE A 247 -19.43 59.45 -10.37
N LYS A 248 -20.36 60.38 -10.65
CA LYS A 248 -21.17 60.33 -11.89
C LYS A 248 -20.34 60.29 -13.18
N ASN A 249 -19.16 60.91 -13.16
CA ASN A 249 -18.19 60.93 -14.25
C ASN A 249 -17.43 59.61 -14.44
N PHE A 250 -17.55 58.65 -13.51
CA PHE A 250 -17.01 57.30 -13.66
C PHE A 250 -17.97 56.39 -14.43
N LEU A 251 -19.25 56.75 -14.50
CA LEU A 251 -20.28 55.96 -15.15
C LEU A 251 -20.27 56.20 -16.66
N CYS A 252 -20.24 55.13 -17.43
CA CYS A 252 -20.40 55.19 -18.87
C CYS A 252 -21.81 55.71 -19.20
N PRO A 253 -21.95 56.74 -20.06
CA PRO A 253 -23.27 57.26 -20.41
C PRO A 253 -24.17 56.25 -21.13
N LEU A 254 -23.59 55.24 -21.79
CA LEU A 254 -24.31 54.17 -22.48
C LEU A 254 -24.74 53.05 -21.52
N THR A 255 -23.78 52.43 -20.82
CA THR A 255 -24.07 51.25 -19.98
C THR A 255 -24.60 51.62 -18.59
N LYS A 256 -24.37 52.85 -18.14
CA LYS A 256 -24.63 53.33 -16.76
C LYS A 256 -23.81 52.60 -15.69
N GLU A 257 -22.81 51.84 -16.08
CA GLU A 257 -21.87 51.13 -15.19
C GLU A 257 -20.53 51.88 -15.11
N VAL A 258 -19.74 51.60 -14.07
CA VAL A 258 -18.38 52.16 -13.92
C VAL A 258 -17.50 51.70 -15.08
N MET A 259 -16.87 52.66 -15.76
CA MET A 259 -15.98 52.39 -16.90
C MET A 259 -14.73 51.63 -16.45
N LYS A 260 -14.43 50.50 -17.10
CA LYS A 260 -13.17 49.74 -16.95
C LYS A 260 -12.11 50.26 -17.90
N GLU A 261 -12.50 50.55 -19.14
CA GLU A 261 -11.63 51.13 -20.18
C GLU A 261 -12.22 52.45 -20.70
N PRO A 262 -12.12 53.56 -19.94
CA PRO A 262 -12.68 54.84 -20.37
C PRO A 262 -11.94 55.38 -21.60
N VAL A 263 -12.66 55.59 -22.70
CA VAL A 263 -12.17 56.20 -23.95
C VAL A 263 -12.92 57.49 -24.27
N VAL A 264 -12.18 58.51 -24.71
CA VAL A 264 -12.72 59.83 -25.06
C VAL A 264 -12.91 59.93 -26.57
N LEU A 265 -14.08 60.41 -26.97
CA LEU A 265 -14.39 60.75 -28.38
C LEU A 265 -13.92 62.17 -28.73
N GLU A 266 -13.94 62.51 -30.03
CA GLU A 266 -13.76 63.90 -30.51
C GLU A 266 -14.72 64.88 -29.83
N SER A 267 -15.94 64.43 -29.49
CA SER A 267 -16.95 65.22 -28.77
C SER A 267 -16.60 65.47 -27.29
N SER A 268 -15.40 65.10 -26.84
CA SER A 268 -14.92 65.21 -25.45
C SER A 268 -15.76 64.45 -24.41
N GLN A 269 -16.62 63.53 -24.85
CA GLN A 269 -17.39 62.64 -23.97
C GLN A 269 -16.62 61.32 -23.80
N THR A 270 -16.66 60.77 -22.59
CA THR A 270 -15.96 59.52 -22.25
C THR A 270 -16.97 58.38 -22.12
N TYR A 271 -16.62 57.22 -22.68
CA TYR A 271 -17.43 56.01 -22.66
C TYR A 271 -16.57 54.80 -22.32
N GLU A 272 -17.22 53.72 -21.92
CA GLU A 272 -16.59 52.40 -21.92
C GLU A 272 -16.26 52.00 -23.37
N ARG A 273 -15.03 51.53 -23.62
CA ARG A 273 -14.53 51.17 -24.95
C ARG A 273 -15.46 50.21 -25.69
N SER A 274 -15.75 49.08 -25.05
CA SER A 274 -16.58 48.03 -25.65
C SER A 274 -17.99 48.53 -25.99
N ALA A 275 -18.57 49.37 -25.13
CA ALA A 275 -19.91 49.91 -25.32
C ALA A 275 -20.00 50.90 -26.48
N ILE A 276 -18.98 51.74 -26.66
CA ILE A 276 -18.96 52.73 -27.75
C ILE A 276 -18.58 52.10 -29.10
N GLU A 277 -17.70 51.11 -29.10
CA GLU A 277 -17.39 50.31 -30.29
C GLU A 277 -18.63 49.59 -30.81
N TYR A 278 -19.39 48.94 -29.90
CA TYR A 278 -20.67 48.31 -30.25
C TYR A 278 -21.70 49.32 -30.78
N TRP A 279 -21.76 50.52 -30.21
CA TRP A 279 -22.64 51.59 -30.71
C TRP A 279 -22.27 52.02 -32.13
N PHE A 280 -20.97 52.14 -32.45
CA PHE A 280 -20.50 52.46 -33.79
C PHE A 280 -20.83 51.37 -34.79
N GLU A 281 -20.60 50.10 -34.42
CA GLU A 281 -20.94 48.95 -35.25
C GLU A 281 -22.43 48.95 -35.61
N ARG A 282 -23.30 49.15 -34.61
CA ARG A 282 -24.75 49.21 -34.82
C ARG A 282 -25.20 50.39 -35.68
N CYS A 283 -24.55 51.56 -35.57
CA CYS A 283 -24.85 52.70 -36.44
C CYS A 283 -24.54 52.38 -37.91
N LEU A 284 -23.40 51.73 -38.16
CA LEU A 284 -22.97 51.33 -39.50
C LEU A 284 -23.89 50.25 -40.10
N GLU A 285 -24.33 49.27 -39.30
CA GLU A 285 -25.31 48.26 -39.70
C GLU A 285 -26.65 48.87 -40.09
N ASP A 286 -27.10 49.90 -39.37
CA ASP A 286 -28.34 50.64 -39.65
C ASP A 286 -28.21 51.62 -40.85
N GLY A 287 -27.04 51.68 -41.50
CA GLY A 287 -26.77 52.61 -42.62
C GLY A 287 -26.70 54.08 -42.23
N ARG A 288 -26.39 54.37 -40.95
CA ARG A 288 -26.30 55.73 -40.39
C ARG A 288 -24.85 56.09 -40.09
N ASP A 289 -24.51 57.37 -40.25
CA ASP A 289 -23.19 57.86 -39.82
C ASP A 289 -23.06 57.75 -38.29
N PRO A 290 -21.92 57.27 -37.74
CA PRO A 290 -21.76 57.13 -36.30
C PRO A 290 -21.83 58.49 -35.58
N THR A 291 -22.76 58.59 -34.64
CA THR A 291 -22.98 59.80 -33.83
C THR A 291 -22.51 59.60 -32.40
N CYS A 292 -22.08 60.67 -31.73
CA CYS A 292 -21.89 60.67 -30.29
C CYS A 292 -23.24 60.40 -29.58
N PRO A 293 -23.36 59.34 -28.75
CA PRO A 293 -24.63 58.99 -28.09
C PRO A 293 -25.23 60.09 -27.21
N VAL A 294 -24.39 60.93 -26.59
CA VAL A 294 -24.84 61.98 -25.66
C VAL A 294 -25.11 63.30 -26.37
N THR A 295 -24.28 63.69 -27.34
CA THR A 295 -24.43 64.99 -28.03
C THR A 295 -25.28 64.90 -29.31
N GLY A 296 -25.47 63.71 -29.87
CA GLY A 296 -26.18 63.50 -31.13
C GLY A 296 -25.42 63.97 -32.36
N GLU A 297 -24.17 64.43 -32.20
CA GLU A 297 -23.35 64.96 -33.30
C GLU A 297 -22.69 63.83 -34.10
N VAL A 298 -22.66 63.97 -35.43
CA VAL A 298 -21.96 63.04 -36.34
C VAL A 298 -20.46 63.19 -36.15
N LEU A 299 -19.78 62.07 -35.87
CA LEU A 299 -18.35 62.03 -35.59
C LEU A 299 -17.56 62.05 -36.90
N LYS A 300 -16.51 62.88 -36.97
CA LYS A 300 -15.63 62.95 -38.16
C LYS A 300 -14.55 61.87 -38.14
N SER A 301 -14.23 61.38 -36.95
CA SER A 301 -13.27 60.31 -36.71
C SER A 301 -13.82 59.35 -35.64
N LEU A 302 -13.60 58.04 -35.85
CA LEU A 302 -13.92 56.97 -34.90
C LEU A 302 -12.71 56.61 -34.02
N GLU A 303 -11.67 57.44 -34.02
CA GLU A 303 -10.48 57.23 -33.20
C GLU A 303 -10.83 57.34 -31.70
N LEU A 304 -10.64 56.23 -30.98
CA LEU A 304 -10.87 56.15 -29.54
C LEU A 304 -9.57 56.46 -28.78
N LYS A 305 -9.54 57.59 -28.07
CA LYS A 305 -8.37 57.97 -27.26
C LYS A 305 -8.55 57.53 -25.81
N PRO A 306 -7.65 56.72 -25.22
CA PRO A 306 -7.79 56.27 -23.84
C PRO A 306 -7.71 57.46 -22.86
N ASN A 307 -8.67 57.53 -21.93
CA ASN A 307 -8.70 58.52 -20.87
C ASN A 307 -7.89 58.03 -19.66
N ILE A 308 -6.56 58.09 -19.77
CA ILE A 308 -5.64 57.56 -18.74
C ILE A 308 -5.88 58.22 -17.37
N GLY A 309 -6.18 59.51 -17.33
CA GLY A 309 -6.46 60.22 -16.08
C GLY A 309 -7.75 59.74 -15.39
N LEU A 310 -8.81 59.51 -16.15
CA LEU A 310 -10.05 58.95 -15.61
C LEU A 310 -9.88 57.49 -15.21
N ALA A 311 -9.16 56.70 -16.00
CA ALA A 311 -8.84 55.31 -15.68
C ALA A 311 -8.10 55.21 -14.33
N GLY A 312 -7.07 56.04 -14.11
CA GLY A 312 -6.35 56.08 -12.82
C GLY A 312 -7.21 56.53 -11.65
N ALA A 313 -8.13 57.49 -11.86
CA ALA A 313 -9.05 57.94 -10.81
C ALA A 313 -10.11 56.88 -10.45
N ILE A 314 -10.60 56.13 -11.45
CA ILE A 314 -11.50 54.99 -11.23
C ILE A 314 -10.75 53.88 -10.50
N GLU A 315 -9.52 53.57 -10.91
CA GLU A 315 -8.67 52.56 -10.26
C GLU A 315 -8.38 52.92 -8.79
N GLU A 316 -8.06 54.19 -8.49
CA GLU A 316 -7.86 54.66 -7.12
C GLU A 316 -9.15 54.50 -6.27
N TRP A 317 -10.31 54.84 -6.85
CA TRP A 317 -11.60 54.64 -6.18
C TRP A 317 -11.93 53.17 -5.92
N VAL A 318 -11.69 52.28 -6.90
CA VAL A 318 -11.82 50.83 -6.72
C VAL A 318 -10.90 50.36 -5.59
N ASN A 319 -9.63 50.75 -5.64
CA ASN A 319 -8.64 50.38 -4.63
C ASN A 319 -9.01 50.85 -3.22
N ARG A 320 -9.62 52.03 -3.10
CA ARG A 320 -10.12 52.58 -1.83
C ARG A 320 -11.31 51.79 -1.30
N ASN A 321 -12.25 51.42 -2.16
CA ASN A 321 -13.39 50.58 -1.79
C ASN A 321 -12.94 49.18 -1.36
N VAL A 322 -12.04 48.55 -2.11
CA VAL A 322 -11.45 47.26 -1.73
C VAL A 322 -10.73 47.36 -0.38
N GLU A 323 -10.03 48.46 -0.09
CA GLU A 323 -9.39 48.67 1.22
C GLU A 323 -10.41 48.74 2.38
N ILE A 324 -11.55 49.38 2.16
CA ILE A 324 -12.63 49.46 3.15
C ILE A 324 -13.27 48.08 3.34
N GLU A 325 -13.61 47.41 2.25
CA GLU A 325 -14.18 46.06 2.27
C GLU A 325 -13.27 45.06 3.00
N VAL A 326 -11.95 45.10 2.72
CA VAL A 326 -10.96 44.25 3.41
C VAL A 326 -10.87 44.58 4.90
N LYS A 327 -10.88 45.87 5.29
CA LYS A 327 -10.88 46.25 6.72
C LYS A 327 -12.14 45.78 7.44
N CYS A 328 -13.30 46.00 6.84
CA CYS A 328 -14.58 45.53 7.38
C CYS A 328 -14.59 43.99 7.50
N ALA A 329 -14.03 43.28 6.51
CA ALA A 329 -13.90 41.82 6.55
C ALA A 329 -13.02 41.32 7.70
N VAL A 330 -11.87 41.97 7.94
CA VAL A 330 -10.99 41.64 9.08
C VAL A 330 -11.69 41.89 10.41
N GLU A 331 -12.37 43.04 10.55
CA GLU A 331 -13.11 43.39 11.77
C GLU A 331 -14.23 42.40 12.06
N GLN A 332 -14.97 41.96 11.04
CA GLN A 332 -16.02 40.95 11.19
C GLN A 332 -15.44 39.59 11.56
N LEU A 333 -14.30 39.19 10.96
CA LEU A 333 -13.68 37.91 11.28
C LEU A 333 -12.93 37.89 12.62
N SER A 334 -12.64 39.05 13.20
CA SER A 334 -11.91 39.19 14.48
C SER A 334 -12.83 39.21 15.71
N LYS A 335 -14.16 39.23 15.54
CA LYS A 335 -15.11 39.25 16.66
C LYS A 335 -15.19 37.89 17.36
N GLU A 336 -15.28 37.90 18.69
CA GLU A 336 -15.37 36.68 19.52
C GLU A 336 -16.64 35.84 19.25
N SER A 337 -17.73 36.48 18.81
CA SER A 337 -18.96 35.81 18.38
C SER A 337 -19.17 36.05 16.89
N MET A 338 -18.98 34.98 16.10
CA MET A 338 -19.14 35.04 14.66
C MET A 338 -20.58 34.70 14.28
N GLU A 339 -21.31 35.69 13.76
CA GLU A 339 -22.61 35.47 13.14
C GLU A 339 -22.42 34.81 11.77
N ALA A 340 -23.20 33.77 11.47
CA ALA A 340 -23.10 33.03 10.21
C ALA A 340 -23.25 33.94 8.98
N GLU A 341 -24.15 34.92 9.05
CA GLU A 341 -24.41 35.89 7.99
C GLU A 341 -23.24 36.87 7.78
N GLY A 342 -22.56 37.26 8.86
CA GLY A 342 -21.35 38.07 8.79
C GLY A 342 -20.21 37.31 8.09
N VAL A 343 -20.00 36.06 8.48
CA VAL A 343 -19.00 35.19 7.83
C VAL A 343 -19.32 35.00 6.35
N GLU A 344 -20.58 34.77 6.01
CA GLU A 344 -21.03 34.64 4.62
C GLU A 344 -20.68 35.86 3.78
N ARG A 345 -20.98 37.07 4.28
CA ARG A 345 -20.65 38.33 3.61
C ARG A 345 -19.14 38.49 3.40
N VAL A 346 -18.32 38.13 4.39
CA VAL A 346 -16.86 38.20 4.24
C VAL A 346 -16.37 37.28 3.13
N LEU A 347 -16.88 36.05 3.07
CA LEU A 347 -16.50 35.09 2.02
C LEU A 347 -16.90 35.58 0.62
N ASP A 348 -18.08 36.17 0.49
CA ASP A 348 -18.56 36.75 -0.77
C ASP A 348 -17.71 37.96 -1.19
N VAL A 349 -17.33 38.83 -0.24
CA VAL A 349 -16.42 39.96 -0.49
C VAL A 349 -15.05 39.47 -0.97
N VAL A 350 -14.46 38.48 -0.30
CA VAL A 350 -13.15 37.95 -0.71
C VAL A 350 -13.23 37.33 -2.11
N TYR A 351 -14.26 36.54 -2.38
CA TYR A 351 -14.49 35.96 -3.72
C TYR A 351 -14.68 37.02 -4.80
N LYS A 352 -15.47 38.06 -4.51
CA LYS A 352 -15.71 39.17 -5.44
C LYS A 352 -14.42 39.92 -5.76
N ILE A 353 -13.65 40.31 -4.73
CA ILE A 353 -12.36 40.99 -4.91
C ILE A 353 -11.41 40.11 -5.74
N SER A 354 -11.37 38.80 -5.47
CA SER A 354 -10.44 37.90 -6.14
C SER A 354 -10.78 37.62 -7.60
N GLU A 355 -12.06 37.60 -7.99
CA GLU A 355 -12.49 37.44 -9.39
C GLU A 355 -12.51 38.77 -10.17
N GLU A 356 -13.01 39.85 -9.57
CA GLU A 356 -13.21 41.13 -10.29
C GLU A 356 -11.97 42.03 -10.26
N HIS A 357 -11.12 41.90 -9.23
CA HIS A 357 -9.97 42.77 -9.00
C HIS A 357 -8.67 42.01 -8.65
N PRO A 358 -8.10 41.19 -9.57
CA PRO A 358 -6.89 40.41 -9.30
C PRO A 358 -5.66 41.23 -8.86
N SER A 359 -5.56 42.48 -9.32
CA SER A 359 -4.50 43.41 -8.90
C SER A 359 -4.51 43.70 -7.39
N ASN A 360 -5.61 43.39 -6.69
CA ASN A 360 -5.79 43.60 -5.26
C ASN A 360 -5.66 42.32 -4.40
N TRP A 361 -5.27 41.17 -4.96
CA TRP A 361 -5.02 39.96 -4.17
C TRP A 361 -4.05 40.19 -3.00
N PHE A 362 -3.02 41.03 -3.20
CA PHE A 362 -2.05 41.36 -2.16
C PHE A 362 -2.69 42.06 -0.95
N ARG A 363 -3.78 42.80 -1.12
CA ARG A 363 -4.49 43.47 -0.01
C ARG A 363 -5.18 42.45 0.87
N VAL A 364 -5.90 41.49 0.26
CA VAL A 364 -6.55 40.38 0.96
C VAL A 364 -5.52 39.53 1.69
N ARG A 365 -4.41 39.21 1.01
CA ARG A 365 -3.30 38.44 1.58
C ARG A 365 -2.61 39.15 2.75
N ASN A 366 -2.19 40.40 2.57
CA ASN A 366 -1.47 41.16 3.60
C ASN A 366 -2.35 41.51 4.81
N ALA A 367 -3.68 41.57 4.62
CA ALA A 367 -4.64 41.71 5.71
C ALA A 367 -4.82 40.42 6.54
N GLY A 368 -4.22 39.30 6.12
CA GLY A 368 -4.32 38.02 6.82
C GLY A 368 -5.62 37.25 6.58
N LEU A 369 -6.50 37.72 5.67
CA LEU A 369 -7.81 37.11 5.44
C LEU A 369 -7.71 35.66 4.95
N VAL A 370 -6.71 35.33 4.13
CA VAL A 370 -6.47 33.94 3.67
C VAL A 370 -6.26 33.01 4.87
N VAL A 371 -5.41 33.40 5.81
CA VAL A 371 -5.12 32.64 7.04
C VAL A 371 -6.37 32.54 7.92
N MET A 372 -7.13 33.63 8.06
CA MET A 372 -8.37 33.64 8.83
C MET A 372 -9.43 32.68 8.25
N ILE A 373 -9.59 32.61 6.92
CA ILE A 373 -10.53 31.68 6.27
C ILE A 373 -10.08 30.22 6.45
N VAL A 374 -8.79 29.92 6.35
CA VAL A 374 -8.27 28.56 6.63
C VAL A 374 -8.51 28.18 8.10
N ASN A 375 -8.27 29.11 9.03
CA ASN A 375 -8.55 28.89 10.45
C ASN A 375 -10.04 28.74 10.76
N LEU A 376 -10.90 29.39 9.99
CA LEU A 376 -12.36 29.24 10.07
C LEU A 376 -12.80 27.83 9.65
N LEU A 377 -12.17 27.22 8.63
CA LEU A 377 -12.39 25.81 8.29
C LEU A 377 -11.85 24.84 9.37
N ARG A 378 -10.76 25.21 10.05
CA ARG A 378 -10.12 24.44 11.12
C ARG A 378 -10.96 24.42 12.40
N ASN A 379 -11.32 25.58 12.91
CA ASN A 379 -11.92 25.75 14.23
C ASN A 379 -13.43 25.44 14.24
N SER A 380 -14.09 25.58 13.09
CA SER A 380 -15.55 25.51 12.98
C SER A 380 -16.04 24.22 12.29
N SER A 381 -15.21 23.18 12.22
CA SER A 381 -15.43 22.01 11.34
C SER A 381 -16.77 21.27 11.50
N LYS A 382 -17.38 21.31 12.69
CA LYS A 382 -18.69 20.70 12.98
C LYS A 382 -19.87 21.69 13.05
N SER A 383 -19.61 22.98 13.25
CA SER A 383 -20.65 23.99 13.57
C SER A 383 -20.96 24.95 12.42
N ILE A 384 -20.08 25.07 11.43
CA ILE A 384 -20.17 26.05 10.34
C ILE A 384 -21.27 25.75 9.31
N GLY A 385 -21.70 24.49 9.18
CA GLY A 385 -22.63 24.06 8.13
C GLY A 385 -22.01 23.96 6.73
N THR A 386 -22.61 23.15 5.87
CA THR A 386 -22.07 22.81 4.53
C THR A 386 -22.04 24.01 3.57
N VAL A 387 -22.99 24.95 3.71
CA VAL A 387 -23.08 26.14 2.86
C VAL A 387 -21.87 27.06 3.06
N LEU A 388 -21.57 27.43 4.30
CA LEU A 388 -20.41 28.28 4.60
C LEU A 388 -19.08 27.59 4.28
N ARG A 389 -18.97 26.27 4.45
CA ARG A 389 -17.78 25.51 3.99
C ARG A 389 -17.62 25.61 2.49
N SER A 390 -18.70 25.44 1.72
CA SER A 390 -18.64 25.56 0.26
C SER A 390 -18.21 26.96 -0.17
N LYS A 391 -18.74 28.03 0.45
CA LYS A 391 -18.32 29.42 0.18
C LYS A 391 -16.87 29.68 0.58
N ALA A 392 -16.41 29.15 1.71
CA ALA A 392 -15.03 29.30 2.15
C ALA A 392 -14.06 28.63 1.17
N LEU A 393 -14.37 27.41 0.72
CA LEU A 393 -13.58 26.71 -0.30
C LEU A 393 -13.62 27.43 -1.65
N MET A 394 -14.75 28.01 -2.03
CA MET A 394 -14.89 28.81 -3.26
C MET A 394 -14.02 30.07 -3.22
N ALA A 395 -14.03 30.81 -2.10
CA ALA A 395 -13.18 31.99 -1.91
C ALA A 395 -11.69 31.62 -1.92
N LEU A 396 -11.31 30.53 -1.24
CA LEU A 396 -9.93 30.02 -1.26
C LEU A 396 -9.51 29.53 -2.65
N LEU A 397 -10.39 28.87 -3.40
CA LEU A 397 -10.13 28.45 -4.78
C LEU A 397 -9.86 29.64 -5.70
N SER A 398 -10.62 30.72 -5.55
CA SER A 398 -10.37 31.95 -6.32
C SER A 398 -9.04 32.59 -5.93
N MET A 399 -8.73 32.66 -4.63
CA MET A 399 -7.45 33.16 -4.13
C MET A 399 -6.26 32.27 -4.48
N ALA A 400 -6.45 30.97 -4.75
CA ALA A 400 -5.38 30.05 -5.13
C ALA A 400 -4.78 30.35 -6.52
N LYS A 401 -5.44 31.20 -7.33
CA LYS A 401 -4.89 31.75 -8.58
C LYS A 401 -3.68 32.68 -8.33
N ASP A 402 -3.51 33.19 -7.11
CA ASP A 402 -2.34 33.93 -6.65
C ASP A 402 -1.30 32.98 -6.03
N GLU A 403 -0.12 32.87 -6.64
CA GLU A 403 0.94 31.95 -6.18
C GLU A 403 1.39 32.20 -4.74
N GLU A 404 1.39 33.45 -4.27
CA GLU A 404 1.80 33.75 -2.89
C GLU A 404 0.70 33.36 -1.88
N SER A 405 -0.57 33.58 -2.21
CA SER A 405 -1.70 33.07 -1.42
C SER A 405 -1.73 31.54 -1.41
N LYS A 406 -1.40 30.89 -2.52
CA LYS A 406 -1.27 29.43 -2.63
C LYS A 406 -0.27 28.88 -1.61
N LYS A 407 0.92 29.49 -1.50
CA LYS A 407 1.94 29.12 -0.50
C LYS A 407 1.42 29.28 0.94
N ILE A 408 0.79 30.42 1.25
CA ILE A 408 0.23 30.67 2.59
C ILE A 408 -0.83 29.61 2.95
N MET A 409 -1.72 29.26 2.01
CA MET A 409 -2.71 28.21 2.26
C MET A 409 -2.07 26.85 2.53
N LEU A 410 -1.01 26.52 1.80
CA LEU A 410 -0.25 25.26 1.96
C LEU A 410 0.50 25.22 3.31
N GLU A 411 1.07 26.33 3.75
CA GLU A 411 1.69 26.48 5.08
C GLU A 411 0.66 26.32 6.22
N GLU A 412 -0.55 26.85 6.03
CA GLU A 412 -1.67 26.72 6.97
C GLU A 412 -2.39 25.35 6.94
N GLY A 413 -1.96 24.44 6.05
CA GLY A 413 -2.44 23.06 6.00
C GLY A 413 -3.80 22.88 5.32
N ILE A 414 -4.12 23.70 4.31
CA ILE A 414 -5.42 23.66 3.60
C ILE A 414 -5.76 22.29 3.00
N THR A 415 -4.75 21.52 2.56
CA THR A 415 -4.94 20.21 1.89
C THR A 415 -5.77 19.27 2.74
N ARG A 416 -5.47 19.18 4.04
CA ARG A 416 -6.21 18.36 5.01
C ARG A 416 -7.67 18.77 5.13
N PHE A 417 -7.95 20.08 5.14
CA PHE A 417 -9.32 20.59 5.28
C PHE A 417 -10.12 20.44 3.99
N ALA A 418 -9.47 20.57 2.83
CA ALA A 418 -10.09 20.25 1.54
C ALA A 418 -10.46 18.75 1.47
N ILE A 419 -9.56 17.85 1.86
CA ILE A 419 -9.82 16.40 1.91
C ILE A 419 -10.97 16.07 2.86
N HIS A 420 -11.01 16.68 4.05
CA HIS A 420 -12.13 16.49 4.98
C HIS A 420 -13.47 16.91 4.37
N SER A 421 -13.46 17.95 3.53
CA SER A 421 -14.67 18.48 2.88
C SER A 421 -15.17 17.59 1.74
N LEU A 422 -14.38 16.61 1.28
CA LEU A 422 -14.83 15.55 0.35
C LEU A 422 -15.87 14.61 0.99
N ILE A 423 -15.89 14.51 2.33
CA ILE A 423 -16.89 13.73 3.09
C ILE A 423 -18.22 14.49 3.19
N GLY A 424 -18.23 15.80 2.85
CA GLY A 424 -19.41 16.65 2.95
C GLY A 424 -20.60 16.13 2.14
N SER A 425 -21.81 16.35 2.66
CA SER A 425 -23.07 15.96 1.99
C SER A 425 -23.44 16.89 0.83
N SER A 426 -22.85 18.07 0.76
CA SER A 426 -23.11 19.06 -0.30
C SER A 426 -22.25 18.77 -1.53
N GLU A 427 -22.89 18.69 -2.70
CA GLU A 427 -22.18 18.55 -3.98
C GLU A 427 -21.23 19.72 -4.24
N LYS A 428 -21.68 20.96 -3.95
CA LYS A 428 -20.83 22.17 -4.10
C LYS A 428 -19.61 22.15 -3.19
N GLU A 429 -19.77 21.67 -1.96
CA GLU A 429 -18.64 21.54 -1.03
C GLU A 429 -17.58 20.57 -1.58
N ARG A 430 -18.03 19.40 -2.05
CA ARG A 430 -17.15 18.40 -2.69
C ARG A 430 -16.51 18.95 -3.97
N GLU A 431 -17.27 19.66 -4.80
CA GLU A 431 -16.80 20.24 -6.05
C GLU A 431 -15.67 21.25 -5.82
N TYR A 432 -15.88 22.25 -4.95
CA TYR A 432 -14.85 23.24 -4.66
C TYR A 432 -13.64 22.61 -3.95
N ALA A 433 -13.85 21.63 -3.08
CA ALA A 433 -12.76 20.90 -2.44
C ALA A 433 -11.87 20.17 -3.45
N VAL A 434 -12.45 19.39 -4.39
CA VAL A 434 -11.66 18.67 -5.40
C VAL A 434 -10.98 19.65 -6.37
N LYS A 435 -11.66 20.71 -6.80
CA LYS A 435 -11.06 21.75 -7.65
C LYS A 435 -9.88 22.44 -6.96
N LEU A 436 -9.99 22.73 -5.66
CA LEU A 436 -8.90 23.30 -4.89
C LEU A 436 -7.71 22.34 -4.78
N LEU A 437 -7.96 21.04 -4.56
CA LEU A 437 -6.91 20.02 -4.60
C LEU A 437 -6.26 19.91 -5.99
N LEU A 438 -7.03 20.09 -7.07
CA LEU A 438 -6.50 20.14 -8.43
C LEU A 438 -5.54 21.31 -8.62
N GLU A 439 -5.85 22.49 -8.13
CA GLU A 439 -4.94 23.65 -8.21
C GLU A 439 -3.60 23.39 -7.49
N PHE A 440 -3.62 22.68 -6.36
CA PHE A 440 -2.41 22.32 -5.63
C PHE A 440 -1.63 21.18 -6.28
N SER A 441 -2.31 20.23 -6.93
CA SER A 441 -1.68 19.06 -7.58
C SER A 441 -0.80 19.39 -8.79
N GLY A 442 -0.64 20.66 -9.16
CA GLY A 442 0.37 21.08 -10.15
C GLY A 442 1.81 21.03 -9.61
N ASP A 443 1.99 20.98 -8.29
CA ASP A 443 3.30 20.86 -7.62
C ASP A 443 3.48 19.43 -7.06
N GLU A 444 4.63 18.83 -7.33
CA GLU A 444 4.95 17.46 -6.93
C GLU A 444 4.97 17.32 -5.39
N ALA A 445 5.50 18.31 -4.67
CA ALA A 445 5.52 18.29 -3.21
C ALA A 445 4.10 18.34 -2.61
N CYS A 446 3.16 18.97 -3.31
CA CYS A 446 1.75 18.98 -2.94
C CYS A 446 1.08 17.64 -3.23
N CYS A 447 1.37 17.01 -4.37
CA CYS A 447 0.88 15.66 -4.69
C CYS A 447 1.25 14.66 -3.59
N THR A 448 2.51 14.62 -3.16
CA THR A 448 2.96 13.74 -2.07
C THR A 448 2.26 14.04 -0.74
N ARG A 449 2.01 15.33 -0.45
CA ARG A 449 1.26 15.74 0.73
C ARG A 449 -0.18 15.28 0.69
N ILE A 450 -0.87 15.44 -0.45
CA ILE A 450 -2.26 15.00 -0.60
C ILE A 450 -2.35 13.47 -0.55
N ALA A 451 -1.41 12.76 -1.19
CA ALA A 451 -1.37 11.30 -1.21
C ALA A 451 -1.13 10.69 0.18
N SER A 452 -0.35 11.37 1.04
CA SER A 452 -0.06 10.94 2.41
C SER A 452 -1.16 11.26 3.43
N GLU A 453 -2.12 12.12 3.07
CA GLU A 453 -3.23 12.47 3.95
C GLU A 453 -4.23 11.31 4.12
N LYS A 454 -4.62 11.06 5.37
CA LYS A 454 -5.39 9.88 5.74
C LYS A 454 -6.76 9.88 5.06
N GLY A 455 -7.02 8.85 4.26
CA GLY A 455 -8.30 8.65 3.57
C GLY A 455 -8.45 9.46 2.28
N ALA A 456 -7.49 10.32 1.91
CA ALA A 456 -7.56 11.15 0.72
C ALA A 456 -7.75 10.33 -0.56
N LEU A 457 -6.88 9.35 -0.78
CA LEU A 457 -6.88 8.52 -1.99
C LEU A 457 -8.10 7.61 -2.09
N VAL A 458 -8.64 7.13 -0.96
CA VAL A 458 -9.87 6.33 -0.92
C VAL A 458 -11.07 7.18 -1.30
N LEU A 459 -11.17 8.40 -0.74
CA LEU A 459 -12.25 9.35 -1.06
C LEU A 459 -12.19 9.77 -2.54
N LEU A 460 -11.02 10.17 -3.01
CA LEU A 460 -10.81 10.56 -4.40
C LEU A 460 -11.08 9.40 -5.38
N SER A 461 -10.65 8.18 -5.06
CA SER A 461 -10.92 7.00 -5.92
C SER A 461 -12.41 6.62 -5.92
N SER A 462 -13.08 6.72 -4.77
CA SER A 462 -14.54 6.53 -4.69
C SER A 462 -15.29 7.58 -5.53
N MET A 463 -14.86 8.84 -5.47
CA MET A 463 -15.47 9.92 -6.26
C MET A 463 -15.21 9.75 -7.76
N ALA A 464 -14.01 9.34 -8.16
CA ALA A 464 -13.68 9.06 -9.56
C ALA A 464 -14.47 7.88 -10.14
N GLY A 465 -14.79 6.87 -9.31
CA GLY A 465 -15.64 5.74 -9.69
C GLY A 465 -17.15 6.05 -9.68
N ASN A 466 -17.57 7.23 -9.23
CA ASN A 466 -18.99 7.57 -9.13
C ASN A 466 -19.54 8.07 -10.47
N LEU A 467 -20.30 7.21 -11.16
CA LEU A 467 -20.93 7.50 -12.45
C LEU A 467 -22.10 8.49 -12.37
N GLU A 468 -22.64 8.78 -11.18
CA GLU A 468 -23.77 9.71 -11.01
C GLU A 468 -23.38 11.17 -11.27
N HIS A 469 -22.12 11.54 -11.00
CA HIS A 469 -21.62 12.91 -11.14
C HIS A 469 -20.35 12.97 -12.00
N PRO A 470 -20.47 12.84 -13.34
CA PRO A 470 -19.33 12.68 -14.24
C PRO A 470 -18.37 13.88 -14.23
N ALA A 471 -18.87 15.10 -14.06
CA ALA A 471 -18.01 16.29 -13.97
C ALA A 471 -17.08 16.21 -12.76
N LEU A 472 -17.60 15.85 -11.59
CA LEU A 472 -16.84 15.73 -10.35
C LEU A 472 -15.92 14.50 -10.35
N ALA A 473 -16.37 13.39 -10.92
CA ALA A 473 -15.55 12.21 -11.15
C ALA A 473 -14.33 12.53 -12.03
N ASN A 474 -14.52 13.29 -13.12
CA ASN A 474 -13.42 13.70 -14.01
C ASN A 474 -12.39 14.59 -13.31
N VAL A 475 -12.81 15.50 -12.44
CA VAL A 475 -11.85 16.34 -11.67
C VAL A 475 -11.11 15.48 -10.65
N ALA A 476 -11.80 14.56 -9.95
CA ALA A 476 -11.15 13.64 -9.01
C ALA A 476 -10.11 12.75 -9.71
N GLU A 477 -10.43 12.26 -10.92
CA GLU A 477 -9.50 11.48 -11.73
C GLU A 477 -8.29 12.32 -12.20
N GLN A 478 -8.48 13.59 -12.55
CA GLN A 478 -7.36 14.49 -12.86
C GLN A 478 -6.43 14.72 -11.68
N VAL A 479 -6.98 14.85 -10.46
CA VAL A 479 -6.18 14.97 -9.24
C VAL A 479 -5.34 13.71 -9.01
N LEU A 480 -5.94 12.53 -9.20
CA LEU A 480 -5.27 11.24 -9.01
C LEU A 480 -4.18 11.02 -10.07
N THR A 481 -4.48 11.23 -11.34
CA THR A 481 -3.51 11.10 -12.45
C THR A 481 -2.30 12.04 -12.29
N ARG A 482 -2.48 13.24 -11.75
CA ARG A 482 -1.33 14.12 -11.40
C ARG A 482 -0.45 13.55 -10.28
N MET A 483 -1.03 12.82 -9.32
CA MET A 483 -0.26 12.14 -8.28
C MET A 483 0.47 10.90 -8.80
N GLU A 484 -0.01 10.27 -9.88
CA GLU A 484 0.64 9.07 -10.45
C GLU A 484 2.04 9.37 -10.99
N VAL A 485 2.34 10.63 -11.29
CA VAL A 485 3.67 11.08 -11.76
C VAL A 485 4.68 11.13 -10.61
N ALA A 486 4.25 11.52 -9.41
CA ALA A 486 5.12 11.70 -8.25
C ALA A 486 5.59 10.35 -7.67
N GLU A 487 6.90 10.15 -7.55
CA GLU A 487 7.49 8.87 -7.11
C GLU A 487 7.05 8.47 -5.70
N ASP A 488 7.10 9.42 -4.76
CA ASP A 488 6.71 9.21 -3.35
C ASP A 488 5.21 8.90 -3.16
N SER A 489 4.39 9.12 -4.18
CA SER A 489 2.93 8.88 -4.11
C SER A 489 2.55 7.45 -4.49
N VAL A 490 3.42 6.70 -5.16
CA VAL A 490 3.11 5.38 -5.73
C VAL A 490 2.70 4.37 -4.66
N GLN A 491 3.42 4.31 -3.53
CA GLN A 491 3.07 3.40 -2.43
C GLN A 491 1.67 3.71 -1.86
N ASN A 492 1.35 4.99 -1.70
CA ASN A 492 0.05 5.42 -1.17
C ASN A 492 -1.08 5.10 -2.16
N LEU A 493 -0.86 5.33 -3.45
CA LEU A 493 -1.81 4.97 -4.53
C LEU A 493 -2.07 3.46 -4.57
N ALA A 494 -1.02 2.64 -4.49
CA ALA A 494 -1.15 1.20 -4.43
C ALA A 494 -1.91 0.76 -3.17
N ALA A 495 -1.67 1.37 -2.02
CA ALA A 495 -2.41 1.09 -0.78
C ALA A 495 -3.91 1.46 -0.87
N ALA A 496 -4.26 2.41 -1.75
CA ALA A 496 -5.64 2.75 -2.07
C ALA A 496 -6.27 1.88 -3.18
N GLY A 497 -5.55 0.88 -3.68
CA GLY A 497 -6.01 -0.05 -4.72
C GLY A 497 -5.71 0.37 -6.16
N ARG A 498 -5.02 1.50 -6.37
CA ARG A 498 -4.58 1.94 -7.71
C ARG A 498 -3.18 1.42 -8.00
N PHE A 499 -3.10 0.21 -8.57
CA PHE A 499 -1.83 -0.45 -8.82
C PHE A 499 -1.15 -0.05 -10.14
N GLU A 500 -1.85 0.53 -11.11
CA GLU A 500 -1.26 0.81 -12.45
C GLU A 500 0.02 1.67 -12.42
N PRO A 501 0.13 2.73 -11.59
CA PRO A 501 1.37 3.50 -11.47
C PRO A 501 2.55 2.68 -10.96
N LEU A 502 2.29 1.70 -10.09
CA LEU A 502 3.28 0.77 -9.56
C LEU A 502 3.65 -0.28 -10.62
N LEU A 503 2.65 -0.86 -11.27
CA LEU A 503 2.80 -1.93 -12.25
C LEU A 503 3.52 -1.47 -13.51
N SER A 504 3.17 -0.29 -14.05
CA SER A 504 3.83 0.31 -15.21
C SER A 504 5.32 0.56 -14.97
N ARG A 505 5.68 1.09 -13.79
CA ARG A 505 7.08 1.28 -13.36
C ARG A 505 7.82 -0.03 -13.16
N LEU A 506 7.17 -1.04 -12.57
CA LEU A 506 7.78 -2.36 -12.39
C LEU A 506 8.03 -3.07 -13.72
N ARG A 507 7.18 -2.91 -14.74
CA ARG A 507 7.40 -3.49 -16.07
C ARG A 507 8.46 -2.74 -16.88
N GLY A 508 8.32 -1.42 -16.97
CA GLY A 508 9.05 -0.58 -17.93
C GLY A 508 10.17 0.29 -17.36
N GLY A 509 10.27 0.42 -16.04
CA GLY A 509 11.25 1.30 -15.39
C GLY A 509 12.70 0.81 -15.45
N PRO A 510 13.67 1.68 -15.13
CA PRO A 510 15.05 1.27 -14.89
C PRO A 510 15.16 0.36 -13.65
N ASP A 511 16.28 -0.33 -13.50
CA ASP A 511 16.43 -1.38 -12.49
C ASP A 511 16.25 -0.88 -11.06
N ASP A 512 16.79 0.29 -10.73
CA ASP A 512 16.62 0.94 -9.43
C ASP A 512 15.14 1.16 -9.08
N ILE A 513 14.36 1.70 -10.02
CA ILE A 513 12.91 1.91 -9.83
C ILE A 513 12.17 0.58 -9.72
N LYS A 514 12.51 -0.42 -10.55
CA LYS A 514 11.91 -1.76 -10.47
C LYS A 514 12.16 -2.43 -9.11
N ILE A 515 13.37 -2.28 -8.59
CA ILE A 515 13.78 -2.79 -7.27
C ILE A 515 12.98 -2.10 -6.16
N GLU A 516 12.79 -0.79 -6.25
CA GLU A 516 11.95 -0.05 -5.31
C GLU A 516 10.48 -0.51 -5.36
N MET A 517 9.90 -0.65 -6.56
CA MET A 517 8.52 -1.13 -6.72
C MET A 517 8.35 -2.55 -6.17
N ALA A 518 9.31 -3.45 -6.40
CA ALA A 518 9.31 -4.78 -5.80
C ALA A 518 9.37 -4.71 -4.26
N SER A 519 10.15 -3.79 -3.72
CA SER A 519 10.27 -3.54 -2.28
C SER A 519 8.94 -3.08 -1.68
N ILE A 520 8.20 -2.22 -2.39
CA ILE A 520 6.85 -1.79 -2.01
C ILE A 520 5.90 -3.00 -1.97
N ILE A 521 5.82 -3.80 -3.05
CA ILE A 521 4.97 -5.02 -3.10
C ILE A 521 5.29 -5.96 -1.92
N GLY A 522 6.57 -6.16 -1.63
CA GLY A 522 7.02 -7.03 -0.54
C GLY A 522 6.55 -6.60 0.86
N ARG A 523 6.38 -5.29 1.10
CA ARG A 523 5.92 -4.74 2.40
C ARG A 523 4.41 -4.56 2.49
N MET A 524 3.68 -4.63 1.38
CA MET A 524 2.25 -4.34 1.34
C MET A 524 1.38 -5.49 1.86
N THR A 525 0.26 -5.16 2.49
CA THR A 525 -0.81 -6.14 2.77
C THR A 525 -1.77 -6.17 1.58
N LEU A 526 -1.61 -7.17 0.72
CA LEU A 526 -2.36 -7.30 -0.53
C LEU A 526 -3.61 -8.18 -0.35
N THR A 527 -4.71 -7.78 -0.98
CA THR A 527 -5.90 -8.63 -1.17
C THR A 527 -5.65 -9.72 -2.21
N ASN A 528 -6.44 -10.79 -2.20
CA ASN A 528 -6.29 -11.87 -3.19
C ASN A 528 -6.39 -11.35 -4.64
N ASN A 529 -7.36 -10.48 -4.94
CA ASN A 529 -7.50 -9.88 -6.27
C ASN A 529 -6.26 -9.07 -6.69
N SER A 530 -5.70 -8.27 -5.78
CA SER A 530 -4.46 -7.53 -6.07
C SER A 530 -3.25 -8.44 -6.26
N LYS A 531 -3.15 -9.54 -5.49
CA LYS A 531 -2.06 -10.53 -5.66
C LYS A 531 -2.14 -11.19 -7.03
N GLU A 532 -3.33 -11.56 -7.47
CA GLU A 532 -3.56 -12.14 -8.79
C GLU A 532 -3.17 -11.16 -9.91
N GLN A 533 -3.68 -9.92 -9.84
CA GLN A 533 -3.37 -8.88 -10.82
C GLN A 533 -1.85 -8.60 -10.92
N ILE A 534 -1.16 -8.46 -9.79
CA ILE A 534 0.28 -8.20 -9.76
C ILE A 534 1.06 -9.40 -10.31
N ALA A 535 0.69 -10.63 -9.93
CA ALA A 535 1.36 -11.83 -10.42
C ALA A 535 1.22 -11.97 -11.95
N GLN A 536 0.00 -11.83 -12.49
CA GLN A 536 -0.26 -11.92 -13.92
C GLN A 536 0.56 -10.93 -14.75
N GLN A 537 0.80 -9.72 -14.22
CA GLN A 537 1.43 -8.65 -15.00
C GLN A 537 2.93 -8.49 -14.76
N CYS A 538 3.46 -8.95 -13.62
CA CYS A 538 4.82 -8.61 -13.19
C CYS A 538 5.64 -9.80 -12.66
N ALA A 539 5.10 -11.02 -12.59
CA ALA A 539 5.84 -12.18 -12.08
C ALA A 539 7.17 -12.41 -12.82
N GLN A 540 7.15 -12.36 -14.15
CA GLN A 540 8.37 -12.51 -14.96
C GLN A 540 9.44 -11.46 -14.62
N THR A 541 9.06 -10.19 -14.48
CA THR A 541 10.01 -9.12 -14.13
C THR A 541 10.60 -9.30 -12.73
N LEU A 542 9.80 -9.76 -11.76
CA LEU A 542 10.29 -10.09 -10.42
C LEU A 542 11.28 -11.26 -10.45
N VAL A 543 11.06 -12.26 -11.31
CA VAL A 543 12.00 -13.38 -11.50
C VAL A 543 13.31 -12.91 -12.13
N GLU A 544 13.25 -12.05 -13.15
CA GLU A 544 14.44 -11.46 -13.78
C GLU A 544 15.31 -10.68 -12.78
N LEU A 545 14.67 -9.94 -11.86
CA LEU A 545 15.37 -9.18 -10.81
C LEU A 545 16.10 -10.07 -9.78
N LEU A 546 15.75 -11.35 -9.61
CA LEU A 546 16.47 -12.28 -8.71
C LEU A 546 17.93 -12.51 -9.14
N SER A 547 18.21 -12.36 -10.43
CA SER A 547 19.56 -12.47 -10.98
C SER A 547 20.44 -11.26 -10.61
N LYS A 548 19.83 -10.13 -10.21
CA LYS A 548 20.53 -8.89 -9.82
C LYS A 548 20.75 -8.86 -8.31
N PRO A 549 21.95 -8.52 -7.81
CA PRO A 549 22.25 -8.57 -6.39
C PRO A 549 21.43 -7.57 -5.57
N GLU A 550 21.25 -6.33 -6.05
CA GLU A 550 20.44 -5.32 -5.35
C GLU A 550 18.93 -5.64 -5.39
N GLY A 551 18.47 -6.32 -6.45
CA GLY A 551 17.07 -6.67 -6.65
C GLY A 551 16.61 -7.96 -6.01
N ARG A 552 17.54 -8.79 -5.52
CA ARG A 552 17.22 -10.12 -4.98
C ARG A 552 16.31 -10.07 -3.75
N THR A 553 16.68 -9.31 -2.72
CA THR A 553 15.88 -9.23 -1.48
C THR A 553 14.47 -8.66 -1.75
N PRO A 554 14.30 -7.52 -2.44
CA PRO A 554 12.97 -6.99 -2.75
C PRO A 554 12.11 -7.94 -3.58
N SER A 555 12.70 -8.64 -4.54
CA SER A 555 11.97 -9.59 -5.40
C SER A 555 11.56 -10.85 -4.64
N LEU A 556 12.41 -11.37 -3.75
CA LEU A 556 12.05 -12.49 -2.87
C LEU A 556 10.88 -12.12 -1.94
N LEU A 557 10.89 -10.91 -1.36
CA LEU A 557 9.79 -10.44 -0.52
C LEU A 557 8.48 -10.30 -1.31
N ALA A 558 8.54 -9.71 -2.51
CA ALA A 558 7.39 -9.58 -3.40
C ALA A 558 6.82 -10.96 -3.78
N LEU A 559 7.67 -11.87 -4.26
CA LEU A 559 7.27 -13.23 -4.66
C LEU A 559 6.72 -14.04 -3.47
N ASN A 560 7.26 -13.85 -2.26
CA ASN A 560 6.71 -14.48 -1.07
C ASN A 560 5.29 -13.98 -0.75
N ASN A 561 5.02 -12.69 -0.92
CA ASN A 561 3.68 -12.12 -0.74
C ASN A 561 2.69 -12.67 -1.79
N LEU A 562 3.12 -12.72 -3.07
CA LEU A 562 2.30 -13.19 -4.19
C LEU A 562 2.04 -14.70 -4.14
N SER A 563 3.03 -15.51 -3.77
CA SER A 563 2.90 -16.97 -3.65
C SER A 563 1.99 -17.43 -2.51
N GLY A 564 1.69 -16.54 -1.55
CA GLY A 564 0.70 -16.83 -0.51
C GLY A 564 -0.75 -16.94 -0.99
N LEU A 565 -1.02 -16.77 -2.29
CA LEU A 565 -2.30 -17.09 -2.92
C LEU A 565 -2.14 -18.32 -3.80
N ASP A 566 -2.88 -19.39 -3.51
CA ASP A 566 -2.77 -20.68 -4.20
C ASP A 566 -2.94 -20.55 -5.73
N ASP A 567 -3.88 -19.72 -6.19
CA ASP A 567 -4.17 -19.51 -7.62
C ASP A 567 -2.99 -18.89 -8.40
N ASN A 568 -2.05 -18.24 -7.71
CA ASN A 568 -0.86 -17.67 -8.33
C ASN A 568 0.21 -18.72 -8.67
N ALA A 569 0.13 -19.94 -8.12
CA ALA A 569 1.16 -20.96 -8.31
C ALA A 569 1.45 -21.22 -9.79
N THR A 570 0.40 -21.35 -10.62
CA THR A 570 0.52 -21.57 -12.08
C THR A 570 1.27 -20.43 -12.77
N ILE A 571 0.86 -19.19 -12.51
CA ILE A 571 1.46 -17.98 -13.11
C ILE A 571 2.94 -17.87 -12.74
N LEU A 572 3.27 -18.15 -11.48
CA LEU A 572 4.64 -18.08 -10.99
C LEU A 572 5.51 -19.19 -11.61
N VAL A 573 4.98 -20.40 -11.76
CA VAL A 573 5.69 -21.51 -12.43
C VAL A 573 5.94 -21.21 -13.91
N GLU A 574 4.93 -20.70 -14.63
CA GLU A 574 5.06 -20.28 -16.04
C GLU A 574 6.08 -19.14 -16.20
N SER A 575 6.25 -18.30 -15.18
CA SER A 575 7.26 -17.23 -15.14
C SER A 575 8.69 -17.73 -14.80
N ALA A 576 8.92 -19.04 -14.78
CA ALA A 576 10.21 -19.67 -14.46
C ALA A 576 10.75 -19.34 -13.05
N VAL A 577 9.85 -19.16 -12.07
CA VAL A 577 10.26 -18.89 -10.68
C VAL A 577 11.03 -20.05 -10.05
N LEU A 578 10.63 -21.30 -10.33
CA LEU A 578 11.19 -22.49 -9.68
C LEU A 578 12.69 -22.68 -9.97
N PRO A 579 13.17 -22.60 -11.23
CA PRO A 579 14.61 -22.61 -11.51
C PRO A 579 15.40 -21.58 -10.71
N ALA A 580 14.90 -20.34 -10.65
CA ALA A 580 15.58 -19.24 -9.96
C ALA A 580 15.67 -19.49 -8.45
N LEU A 581 14.58 -19.95 -7.83
CA LEU A 581 14.54 -20.19 -6.38
C LEU A 581 15.32 -21.43 -5.96
N VAL A 582 15.27 -22.52 -6.74
CA VAL A 582 16.07 -23.72 -6.46
C VAL A 582 17.57 -23.40 -6.55
N ALA A 583 17.98 -22.61 -7.56
CA ALA A 583 19.36 -22.18 -7.68
C ALA A 583 19.84 -21.37 -6.44
N ILE A 584 18.98 -20.50 -5.89
CA ILE A 584 19.27 -19.75 -4.65
C ILE A 584 19.33 -20.69 -3.44
N LEU A 585 18.38 -21.63 -3.31
CA LEU A 585 18.28 -22.53 -2.17
C LEU A 585 19.49 -23.48 -2.07
N LEU A 586 19.90 -24.07 -3.21
CA LEU A 586 20.98 -25.05 -3.30
C LEU A 586 22.39 -24.43 -3.38
N GLN A 587 22.53 -23.10 -3.33
CA GLN A 587 23.82 -22.44 -3.43
C GLN A 587 24.68 -22.69 -2.17
N ASN A 588 25.88 -23.26 -2.34
CA ASN A 588 26.73 -23.74 -1.24
C ASN A 588 27.64 -22.69 -0.57
N GLN A 589 27.83 -21.49 -1.15
CA GLN A 589 28.70 -20.44 -0.59
C GLN A 589 28.11 -19.03 -0.83
N GLY A 590 28.14 -18.18 0.21
CA GLY A 590 27.91 -16.73 0.11
C GLY A 590 26.46 -16.23 0.04
N ALA A 591 25.45 -17.11 -0.04
CA ALA A 591 24.05 -16.71 0.04
C ALA A 591 23.65 -16.36 1.49
N LEU A 592 22.99 -15.21 1.68
CA LEU A 592 22.41 -14.82 2.96
C LEU A 592 21.38 -15.88 3.38
N GLN A 593 21.41 -16.35 4.63
CA GLN A 593 20.46 -17.40 5.08
C GLN A 593 18.99 -16.95 4.91
N GLU A 594 18.72 -15.67 5.08
CA GLU A 594 17.40 -15.07 4.81
C GLU A 594 16.93 -15.31 3.36
N TRP A 595 17.83 -15.32 2.37
CA TRP A 595 17.45 -15.62 0.98
C TRP A 595 17.01 -17.06 0.80
N LYS A 596 17.68 -18.00 1.48
CA LYS A 596 17.30 -19.42 1.46
C LYS A 596 15.95 -19.62 2.14
N GLU A 597 15.69 -18.92 3.23
CA GLU A 597 14.40 -18.95 3.94
C GLU A 597 13.26 -18.46 3.03
N PHE A 598 13.40 -17.29 2.40
CA PHE A 598 12.37 -16.80 1.46
C PHE A 598 12.19 -17.73 0.27
N ALA A 599 13.29 -18.21 -0.34
CA ALA A 599 13.22 -19.14 -1.46
C ALA A 599 12.49 -20.44 -1.08
N ALA A 600 12.82 -21.03 0.08
CA ALA A 600 12.17 -22.23 0.56
C ALA A 600 10.68 -21.99 0.86
N SER A 601 10.33 -20.85 1.48
CA SER A 601 8.93 -20.48 1.75
C SER A 601 8.10 -20.34 0.46
N ILE A 602 8.65 -19.67 -0.55
CA ILE A 602 7.96 -19.49 -1.84
C ILE A 602 7.77 -20.85 -2.53
N ILE A 603 8.81 -21.69 -2.59
CA ILE A 603 8.72 -23.03 -3.18
C ILE A 603 7.69 -23.86 -2.42
N ALA A 604 7.69 -23.82 -1.09
CA ALA A 604 6.73 -24.54 -0.24
C ALA A 604 5.29 -24.16 -0.56
N ASN A 605 5.01 -22.87 -0.78
CA ASN A 605 3.68 -22.40 -1.17
C ASN A 605 3.28 -22.94 -2.55
N ILE A 606 4.19 -22.89 -3.54
CA ILE A 606 3.93 -23.39 -4.90
C ILE A 606 3.67 -24.89 -4.91
N VAL A 607 4.50 -25.70 -4.23
CA VAL A 607 4.37 -27.16 -4.27
C VAL A 607 3.24 -27.71 -3.40
N SER A 608 2.61 -26.87 -2.56
CA SER A 608 1.52 -27.27 -1.68
C SER A 608 0.26 -27.71 -2.44
N LYS A 609 0.10 -27.29 -3.69
CA LYS A 609 -1.00 -27.67 -4.58
C LYS A 609 -0.48 -28.46 -5.78
N PRO A 610 -1.00 -29.67 -6.03
CA PRO A 610 -0.63 -30.43 -7.20
C PRO A 610 -1.26 -29.89 -8.48
N GLY A 611 -0.61 -30.10 -9.62
CA GLY A 611 -1.17 -29.91 -10.96
C GLY A 611 -0.39 -28.97 -11.89
N HIS A 612 0.53 -28.16 -11.35
CA HIS A 612 1.19 -27.08 -12.11
C HIS A 612 2.72 -27.16 -12.09
N TRP A 613 3.32 -27.65 -11.00
CA TRP A 613 4.77 -27.66 -10.83
C TRP A 613 5.42 -29.00 -11.23
N GLU A 614 4.65 -30.09 -11.29
CA GLU A 614 5.16 -31.44 -11.50
C GLU A 614 5.80 -31.63 -12.89
N LEU A 615 5.34 -30.86 -13.88
CA LEU A 615 5.88 -30.89 -15.25
C LEU A 615 6.90 -29.78 -15.50
N ALA A 616 7.12 -28.89 -14.54
CA ALA A 616 8.02 -27.76 -14.70
C ALA A 616 9.48 -28.19 -14.58
N SER A 617 10.30 -27.75 -15.53
CA SER A 617 11.75 -27.91 -15.45
C SER A 617 12.34 -26.89 -14.48
N ILE A 618 13.21 -27.34 -13.58
CA ILE A 618 13.89 -26.51 -12.58
C ILE A 618 15.36 -26.22 -12.94
N ASP A 619 15.88 -26.83 -14.01
CA ASP A 619 17.21 -26.53 -14.52
C ASP A 619 17.31 -26.71 -16.03
N ASN A 620 18.47 -26.36 -16.60
CA ASN A 620 18.75 -26.50 -18.03
C ASN A 620 18.92 -27.96 -18.48
N LYS A 621 18.93 -28.92 -17.53
CA LYS A 621 19.06 -30.36 -17.81
C LYS A 621 17.70 -31.04 -17.93
N GLY A 622 16.60 -30.33 -17.71
CA GLY A 622 15.26 -30.89 -17.73
C GLY A 622 14.87 -31.58 -16.42
N ASN A 623 15.61 -31.37 -15.33
CA ASN A 623 15.23 -31.92 -14.03
C ASN A 623 13.95 -31.25 -13.54
N SER A 624 13.13 -32.01 -12.84
CA SER A 624 11.89 -31.54 -12.22
C SER A 624 12.08 -31.43 -10.70
N MET A 625 11.14 -30.82 -9.98
CA MET A 625 11.19 -30.78 -8.51
C MET A 625 11.30 -32.19 -7.91
N GLN A 626 10.63 -33.19 -8.48
CA GLN A 626 10.62 -34.57 -7.99
C GLN A 626 11.84 -35.43 -8.39
N SER A 627 12.84 -34.84 -9.06
CA SER A 627 14.07 -35.54 -9.45
C SER A 627 14.91 -35.94 -8.23
N GLU A 628 15.56 -37.10 -8.30
CA GLU A 628 16.38 -37.67 -7.22
C GLU A 628 17.40 -36.68 -6.63
N SER A 629 18.12 -35.97 -7.49
CA SER A 629 19.14 -34.99 -7.06
C SER A 629 18.56 -33.87 -6.21
N VAL A 630 17.33 -33.46 -6.47
CA VAL A 630 16.65 -32.35 -5.78
C VAL A 630 16.17 -32.81 -4.43
N VAL A 631 15.47 -33.96 -4.38
CA VAL A 631 14.99 -34.56 -3.14
C VAL A 631 16.17 -34.84 -2.20
N PHE A 632 17.25 -35.43 -2.72
CA PHE A 632 18.44 -35.66 -1.91
C PHE A 632 19.06 -34.35 -1.40
N SER A 633 19.17 -33.33 -2.25
CA SER A 633 19.70 -32.02 -1.83
C SER A 633 18.84 -31.38 -0.73
N LEU A 634 17.51 -31.48 -0.82
CA LEU A 634 16.59 -30.97 0.20
C LEU A 634 16.75 -31.71 1.53
N VAL A 635 16.88 -33.05 1.49
CA VAL A 635 17.12 -33.87 2.69
C VAL A 635 18.45 -33.46 3.37
N VAL A 636 19.52 -33.26 2.60
CA VAL A 636 20.80 -32.80 3.15
C VAL A 636 20.69 -31.38 3.71
N LEU A 637 19.96 -30.48 3.04
CA LEU A 637 19.78 -29.10 3.50
C LEU A 637 19.05 -28.99 4.84
N LEU A 638 18.17 -29.96 5.19
CA LEU A 638 17.53 -30.00 6.50
C LEU A 638 18.54 -30.04 7.65
N LEU A 639 19.74 -30.59 7.44
CA LEU A 639 20.74 -30.75 8.50
C LEU A 639 21.62 -29.51 8.71
N VAL A 640 21.65 -28.57 7.76
CA VAL A 640 22.66 -27.49 7.71
C VAL A 640 22.06 -26.07 7.66
N THR A 641 20.74 -25.93 7.67
CA THR A 641 20.03 -24.64 7.52
C THR A 641 19.42 -24.13 8.83
N SER A 642 18.91 -22.89 8.83
CA SER A 642 18.21 -22.30 9.98
C SER A 642 16.87 -23.01 10.26
N PRO A 643 16.34 -22.96 11.49
CA PRO A 643 15.04 -23.58 11.82
C PRO A 643 13.89 -23.10 10.92
N GLN A 644 13.82 -21.81 10.56
CA GLN A 644 12.79 -21.30 9.65
C GLN A 644 12.89 -21.93 8.25
N CYS A 645 14.11 -22.12 7.76
CA CYS A 645 14.36 -22.79 6.50
C CYS A 645 14.06 -24.29 6.58
N GLN A 646 14.40 -24.95 7.70
CA GLN A 646 14.08 -26.36 7.97
C GLN A 646 12.57 -26.63 7.89
N ALA A 647 11.75 -25.82 8.57
CA ALA A 647 10.29 -25.93 8.48
C ALA A 647 9.78 -25.79 7.03
N SER A 648 10.32 -24.82 6.30
CA SER A 648 9.97 -24.59 4.90
C SER A 648 10.39 -25.77 4.00
N ILE A 649 11.56 -26.36 4.22
CA ILE A 649 12.02 -27.54 3.46
C ILE A 649 11.16 -28.77 3.78
N LEU A 650 10.78 -28.99 5.04
CA LEU A 650 9.82 -30.06 5.41
C LEU A 650 8.47 -29.86 4.70
N ARG A 651 8.01 -28.61 4.57
CA ARG A 651 6.82 -28.26 3.78
C ARG A 651 6.97 -28.57 2.30
N ILE A 652 8.14 -28.27 1.71
CA ILE A 652 8.43 -28.59 0.31
C ILE A 652 8.34 -30.11 0.11
N LEU A 653 9.09 -30.89 0.90
CA LEU A 653 9.10 -32.34 0.82
C LEU A 653 7.69 -32.92 1.00
N TYR A 654 6.92 -32.39 1.95
CA TYR A 654 5.54 -32.81 2.17
C TYR A 654 4.62 -32.48 0.98
N GLY A 655 4.68 -31.26 0.45
CA GLY A 655 3.87 -30.86 -0.71
C GLY A 655 4.18 -31.71 -1.93
N MET A 656 5.46 -31.97 -2.18
CA MET A 656 5.90 -32.87 -3.24
C MET A 656 5.44 -34.33 -3.02
N ALA A 657 5.58 -34.84 -1.80
CA ALA A 657 5.16 -36.21 -1.44
C ALA A 657 3.63 -36.37 -1.38
N SER A 658 2.87 -35.28 -1.34
CA SER A 658 1.40 -35.29 -1.34
C SER A 658 0.79 -35.22 -2.74
N SER A 659 1.56 -34.86 -3.77
CA SER A 659 1.05 -34.77 -5.14
C SER A 659 0.73 -36.17 -5.70
N PRO A 660 -0.45 -36.39 -6.29
CA PRO A 660 -0.80 -37.68 -6.89
C PRO A 660 0.17 -38.17 -7.97
N GLN A 661 0.86 -37.26 -8.68
CA GLN A 661 1.78 -37.60 -9.77
C GLN A 661 3.23 -37.80 -9.28
N ALA A 662 3.64 -37.10 -8.22
CA ALA A 662 5.02 -37.12 -7.74
C ALA A 662 5.22 -37.96 -6.45
N ALA A 663 4.16 -38.27 -5.71
CA ALA A 663 4.24 -38.88 -4.38
C ALA A 663 5.08 -40.16 -4.35
N GLU A 664 4.91 -41.04 -5.34
CA GLU A 664 5.64 -42.31 -5.40
C GLU A 664 7.14 -42.10 -5.59
N SER A 665 7.54 -41.25 -6.55
CA SER A 665 8.97 -41.01 -6.83
C SER A 665 9.63 -40.29 -5.66
N VAL A 666 8.98 -39.27 -5.10
CA VAL A 666 9.52 -38.48 -3.99
C VAL A 666 9.69 -39.35 -2.75
N ALA A 667 8.68 -40.17 -2.41
CA ALA A 667 8.77 -41.10 -1.30
C ALA A 667 9.89 -42.14 -1.50
N MET A 668 10.03 -42.67 -2.72
CA MET A 668 11.12 -43.57 -3.09
C MET A 668 12.49 -42.91 -2.91
N HIS A 669 12.67 -41.68 -3.39
CA HIS A 669 13.93 -40.94 -3.28
C HIS A 669 14.29 -40.56 -1.84
N ILE A 670 13.31 -40.23 -1.01
CA ILE A 670 13.52 -40.03 0.44
C ILE A 670 14.00 -41.34 1.08
N LYS A 671 13.36 -42.47 0.76
CA LYS A 671 13.74 -43.78 1.27
C LYS A 671 15.15 -44.21 0.81
N SER A 672 15.50 -43.96 -0.45
CA SER A 672 16.79 -44.37 -1.02
C SER A 672 17.95 -43.48 -0.60
N SER A 673 17.67 -42.32 0.01
CA SER A 673 18.70 -41.44 0.56
C SER A 673 19.32 -42.06 1.82
N GLU A 674 20.66 -42.07 1.91
CA GLU A 674 21.45 -42.82 2.92
C GLU A 674 20.96 -42.64 4.37
N ASP A 675 20.52 -41.41 4.73
CA ASP A 675 19.93 -41.10 6.04
C ASP A 675 18.58 -40.34 5.93
N GLY A 676 17.85 -40.49 4.82
CA GLY A 676 16.63 -39.71 4.57
C GLY A 676 15.53 -39.92 5.62
N ILE A 677 15.21 -41.18 5.92
CA ILE A 677 14.20 -41.55 6.92
C ILE A 677 14.63 -41.08 8.33
N LYS A 678 15.89 -41.33 8.70
CA LYS A 678 16.44 -40.91 10.01
C LYS A 678 16.42 -39.39 10.18
N THR A 679 16.72 -38.65 9.11
CA THR A 679 16.67 -37.19 9.09
C THR A 679 15.24 -36.70 9.36
N ILE A 680 14.22 -37.30 8.72
CA ILE A 680 12.82 -36.95 9.00
C ILE A 680 12.44 -37.31 10.44
N PHE A 681 12.86 -38.48 10.93
CA PHE A 681 12.55 -38.95 12.29
C PHE A 681 13.17 -38.09 13.39
N HIS A 682 14.30 -37.42 13.10
CA HIS A 682 14.88 -36.43 14.01
C HIS A 682 13.89 -35.30 14.31
N PHE A 683 13.10 -34.87 13.32
CA PHE A 683 12.15 -33.77 13.47
C PHE A 683 10.83 -34.16 14.17
N LEU A 684 10.58 -35.45 14.44
CA LEU A 684 9.38 -35.89 15.17
C LEU A 684 9.38 -35.43 16.64
N ASP A 685 10.57 -35.23 17.23
CA ASP A 685 10.76 -34.77 18.60
C ASP A 685 11.25 -33.31 18.69
N TYR A 686 11.17 -32.58 17.59
CA TYR A 686 11.68 -31.22 17.53
C TYR A 686 10.88 -30.29 18.45
N PRO A 687 11.50 -29.30 19.14
CA PRO A 687 10.79 -28.44 20.09
C PRO A 687 9.68 -27.59 19.44
N ASP A 688 9.88 -27.17 18.20
CA ASP A 688 8.91 -26.38 17.45
C ASP A 688 7.79 -27.24 16.84
N VAL A 689 6.55 -26.75 16.91
CA VAL A 689 5.35 -27.50 16.51
C VAL A 689 5.24 -27.63 14.98
N GLU A 690 5.63 -26.61 14.22
CA GLU A 690 5.50 -26.63 12.76
C GLU A 690 6.37 -27.74 12.15
N HIS A 691 7.60 -27.88 12.63
CA HIS A 691 8.52 -28.94 12.22
C HIS A 691 7.91 -30.32 12.46
N ARG A 692 7.37 -30.55 13.66
CA ARG A 692 6.75 -31.83 14.02
C ARG A 692 5.58 -32.12 13.10
N ILE A 693 4.66 -31.17 12.88
CA ILE A 693 3.49 -31.38 12.01
C ILE A 693 3.90 -31.92 10.64
N TYR A 694 4.88 -31.29 9.96
CA TYR A 694 5.28 -31.75 8.63
C TYR A 694 6.11 -33.04 8.66
N ALA A 695 6.90 -33.27 9.71
CA ALA A 695 7.59 -34.54 9.91
C ALA A 695 6.61 -35.71 10.11
N PHE A 696 5.56 -35.50 10.90
CA PHE A 696 4.47 -36.47 11.11
C PHE A 696 3.73 -36.77 9.82
N LYS A 697 3.35 -35.73 9.06
CA LYS A 697 2.68 -35.89 7.76
C LYS A 697 3.53 -36.62 6.73
N LEU A 698 4.82 -36.31 6.65
CA LEU A 698 5.77 -37.02 5.78
C LEU A 698 5.90 -38.48 6.20
N THR A 699 6.05 -38.73 7.50
CA THR A 699 6.14 -40.09 8.04
C THR A 699 4.88 -40.89 7.72
N ARG A 700 3.69 -40.28 7.82
CA ARG A 700 2.43 -40.91 7.40
C ARG A 700 2.49 -41.36 5.94
N ILE A 701 2.83 -40.46 5.00
CA ILE A 701 2.93 -40.79 3.57
C ILE A 701 3.94 -41.91 3.31
N LEU A 702 5.10 -41.86 3.99
CA LEU A 702 6.13 -42.90 3.85
C LEU A 702 5.63 -44.25 4.38
N THR A 703 4.91 -44.27 5.51
CA THR A 703 4.34 -45.52 6.06
C THR A 703 3.20 -46.09 5.20
N GLU A 704 2.43 -45.26 4.50
CA GLU A 704 1.39 -45.75 3.57
C GLU A 704 1.97 -46.56 2.42
N ARG A 705 3.23 -46.29 2.02
CA ARG A 705 3.89 -46.91 0.87
C ARG A 705 4.93 -47.97 1.24
N PHE A 706 5.72 -47.71 2.29
CA PHE A 706 6.87 -48.53 2.69
C PHE A 706 6.76 -49.00 4.14
N ALA A 707 5.55 -49.34 4.59
CA ALA A 707 5.28 -49.75 5.97
C ALA A 707 6.27 -50.79 6.51
N GLN A 708 6.63 -51.78 5.69
CA GLN A 708 7.49 -52.90 6.06
C GLN A 708 8.95 -52.48 6.27
N ASP A 709 9.45 -51.59 5.41
CA ASP A 709 10.81 -51.04 5.53
C ASP A 709 10.89 -50.07 6.72
N LEU A 710 9.89 -49.20 6.88
CA LEU A 710 9.85 -48.24 8.00
C LEU A 710 9.64 -48.92 9.34
N ALA A 711 8.95 -50.05 9.41
CA ALA A 711 8.76 -50.79 10.66
C ALA A 711 10.09 -51.18 11.31
N GLN A 712 11.12 -51.51 10.51
CA GLN A 712 12.44 -51.79 11.05
C GLN A 712 13.06 -50.51 11.63
N GLU A 713 13.07 -49.42 10.88
CA GLU A 713 13.66 -48.15 11.34
C GLU A 713 12.95 -47.56 12.57
N VAL A 714 11.61 -47.64 12.64
CA VAL A 714 10.82 -47.19 13.80
C VAL A 714 11.18 -47.98 15.06
N LYS A 715 11.46 -49.28 14.92
CA LYS A 715 11.93 -50.14 16.02
C LYS A 715 13.34 -49.78 16.47
N HIS A 716 14.28 -49.60 15.53
CA HIS A 716 15.66 -49.24 15.87
C HIS A 716 15.80 -47.86 16.52
N SER A 717 14.85 -46.96 16.26
CA SER A 717 14.86 -45.58 16.77
C SER A 717 13.95 -45.34 17.98
N ASP A 718 13.35 -46.40 18.54
CA ASP A 718 12.41 -46.37 19.67
C ASP A 718 11.20 -45.41 19.49
N LYS A 719 10.86 -45.07 18.24
CA LYS A 719 9.79 -44.09 17.91
C LYS A 719 8.38 -44.66 18.05
N LEU A 720 8.25 -45.98 18.21
CA LEU A 720 6.95 -46.64 18.33
C LEU A 720 6.16 -46.14 19.56
N LEU A 721 6.85 -45.97 20.70
CA LEU A 721 6.24 -45.43 21.93
C LEU A 721 5.92 -43.94 21.80
N LEU A 722 6.80 -43.18 21.15
CA LEU A 722 6.59 -41.76 20.90
C LEU A 722 5.24 -41.48 20.22
N PHE A 723 4.89 -42.25 19.19
CA PHE A 723 3.61 -42.07 18.49
C PHE A 723 2.40 -42.30 19.40
N LYS A 724 2.46 -43.29 20.29
CA LYS A 724 1.42 -43.55 21.31
C LYS A 724 1.36 -42.42 22.32
N GLU A 725 2.50 -41.96 22.82
CA GLU A 725 2.58 -40.86 23.79
C GLU A 725 1.98 -39.57 23.22
N LYS A 726 2.29 -39.23 21.97
CA LYS A 726 1.76 -38.04 21.29
C LYS A 726 0.25 -38.10 21.07
N LEU A 727 -0.32 -39.30 20.88
CA LEU A 727 -1.78 -39.48 20.81
C LEU A 727 -2.47 -39.16 22.14
N LEU A 728 -1.85 -39.54 23.25
CA LEU A 728 -2.38 -39.38 24.60
C LEU A 728 -2.06 -38.01 25.21
N ASP A 729 -1.08 -37.29 24.66
CA ASP A 729 -0.65 -36.00 25.13
C ASP A 729 -1.68 -34.89 24.82
N ASN A 730 -2.15 -34.22 25.88
CA ASN A 730 -3.08 -33.12 25.76
C ASN A 730 -2.46 -31.86 25.13
N GLN A 731 -1.13 -31.72 25.16
CA GLN A 731 -0.42 -30.57 24.57
C GLN A 731 -0.17 -30.72 23.07
N SER A 732 -0.25 -31.94 22.54
CA SER A 732 -0.08 -32.22 21.11
C SER A 732 -1.28 -31.74 20.28
N THR A 733 -0.99 -31.18 19.10
CA THR A 733 -2.02 -30.67 18.19
C THR A 733 -2.87 -31.79 17.58
N GLU A 734 -4.09 -31.48 17.14
CA GLU A 734 -4.96 -32.47 16.50
C GLU A 734 -4.38 -33.04 15.20
N SER A 735 -3.54 -32.27 14.47
CA SER A 735 -2.82 -32.79 13.30
C SER A 735 -1.78 -33.82 13.71
N GLU A 736 -0.91 -33.50 14.68
CA GLU A 736 0.11 -34.43 15.17
C GLU A 736 -0.52 -35.73 15.67
N LYS A 737 -1.59 -35.63 16.46
CA LYS A 737 -2.33 -36.81 16.94
C LYS A 737 -2.90 -37.61 15.78
N SER A 738 -3.57 -36.96 14.84
CA SER A 738 -4.17 -37.65 13.71
C SER A 738 -3.14 -38.36 12.84
N ASP A 739 -2.03 -37.70 12.52
CA ASP A 739 -0.97 -38.28 11.70
C ASP A 739 -0.24 -39.40 12.47
N ALA A 740 -0.03 -39.26 13.79
CA ALA A 740 0.51 -40.32 14.65
C ALA A 740 -0.39 -41.57 14.67
N ALA A 741 -1.71 -41.40 14.75
CA ALA A 741 -2.67 -42.51 14.67
C ALA A 741 -2.53 -43.26 13.35
N CYS A 742 -2.50 -42.53 12.22
CA CYS A 742 -2.34 -43.13 10.90
C CYS A 742 -0.99 -43.84 10.73
N VAL A 743 0.10 -43.24 11.22
CA VAL A 743 1.43 -43.87 11.20
C VAL A 743 1.40 -45.21 11.93
N LEU A 744 0.89 -45.25 13.16
CA LEU A 744 0.79 -46.51 13.93
C LEU A 744 -0.16 -47.53 13.28
N ALA A 745 -1.25 -47.06 12.67
CA ALA A 745 -2.18 -47.92 11.94
C ALA A 745 -1.55 -48.58 10.71
N ASN A 746 -0.69 -47.86 9.99
CA ASN A 746 -0.05 -48.36 8.77
C ASN A 746 1.10 -49.34 9.05
N LEU A 747 1.78 -49.22 10.20
CA LEU A 747 2.93 -50.05 10.54
C LEU A 747 2.52 -51.51 10.80
N PRO A 748 3.20 -52.52 10.23
CA PRO A 748 2.99 -53.91 10.59
C PRO A 748 3.53 -54.18 12.00
N LEU A 749 2.62 -54.38 12.95
CA LEU A 749 2.94 -54.72 14.34
C LEU A 749 2.86 -56.24 14.55
N SER A 750 3.81 -56.78 15.30
CA SER A 750 3.76 -58.17 15.79
C SER A 750 2.73 -58.32 16.91
N GLU A 751 2.27 -59.54 17.18
CA GLU A 751 1.32 -59.82 18.27
C GLU A 751 1.83 -59.31 19.63
N ASP A 752 3.13 -59.45 19.89
CA ASP A 752 3.75 -58.93 21.11
C ASP A 752 3.71 -57.40 21.19
N GLU A 753 3.95 -56.70 20.08
CA GLU A 753 3.86 -55.24 20.01
C GLU A 753 2.42 -54.75 20.17
N VAL A 754 1.43 -55.47 19.62
CA VAL A 754 0.01 -55.14 19.85
C VAL A 754 -0.33 -55.27 21.34
N LYS A 755 0.17 -56.30 22.03
CA LYS A 755 -0.06 -56.50 23.47
C LYS A 755 0.68 -55.49 24.34
N THR A 756 1.95 -55.22 24.05
CA THR A 756 2.84 -54.40 24.87
C THR A 756 2.70 -52.90 24.59
N VAL A 757 2.53 -52.51 23.34
CA VAL A 757 2.42 -51.10 22.93
C VAL A 757 0.96 -50.70 22.81
N LEU A 758 0.13 -51.45 22.10
CA LEU A 758 -1.26 -51.05 21.89
C LEU A 758 -2.23 -51.50 22.99
N GLU A 759 -1.80 -52.26 24.01
CA GLU A 759 -2.48 -52.63 25.27
C GLU A 759 -4.03 -52.61 25.32
N ALA A 760 -4.66 -53.61 25.94
CA ALA A 760 -6.12 -53.67 26.09
C ALA A 760 -6.78 -52.36 26.62
N SER A 761 -6.11 -51.65 27.52
CA SER A 761 -6.57 -50.37 28.09
C SER A 761 -6.69 -49.25 27.06
N PHE A 762 -5.87 -49.26 26.01
CA PHE A 762 -5.84 -48.25 24.95
C PHE A 762 -7.02 -48.42 23.99
N VAL A 763 -7.50 -49.65 23.77
CA VAL A 763 -8.70 -49.92 22.95
C VAL A 763 -9.92 -49.17 23.50
N LYS A 764 -10.09 -49.17 24.82
CA LYS A 764 -11.14 -48.38 25.48
C LYS A 764 -11.03 -46.89 25.15
N TRP A 765 -9.82 -46.33 25.18
CA TRP A 765 -9.57 -44.93 24.83
C TRP A 765 -9.90 -44.65 23.34
N ILE A 766 -9.50 -45.55 22.44
CA ILE A 766 -9.81 -45.44 21.00
C ILE A 766 -11.33 -45.41 20.78
N VAL A 767 -12.06 -46.38 21.34
CA VAL A 767 -13.52 -46.48 21.21
C VAL A 767 -14.23 -45.27 21.81
N MET A 768 -13.75 -44.75 22.95
CA MET A 768 -14.31 -43.53 23.54
C MET A 768 -14.14 -42.32 22.62
N ASN A 769 -12.99 -42.18 21.94
CA ASN A 769 -12.74 -41.07 21.02
C ASN A 769 -13.54 -41.18 19.72
N LEU A 770 -13.67 -42.38 19.15
CA LEU A 770 -14.55 -42.62 18.00
C LEU A 770 -16.01 -42.23 18.32
N LYS A 771 -16.53 -42.66 19.47
CA LYS A 771 -17.89 -42.28 19.92
C LYS A 771 -18.04 -40.79 20.20
N LYS A 772 -16.97 -40.12 20.66
CA LYS A 772 -16.96 -38.67 20.86
C LYS A 772 -17.05 -37.93 19.52
N GLN A 773 -16.31 -38.38 18.51
CA GLN A 773 -16.33 -37.79 17.17
C GLN A 773 -17.70 -37.93 16.49
N GLN A 774 -18.34 -39.09 16.62
CA GLN A 774 -19.72 -39.32 16.16
C GLN A 774 -20.78 -38.40 16.82
N ARG A 775 -20.57 -37.98 18.08
CA ARG A 775 -21.50 -37.05 18.76
C ARG A 775 -21.33 -35.61 18.28
N ILE A 776 -20.11 -35.23 17.89
CA ILE A 776 -19.79 -33.88 17.41
C ILE A 776 -20.30 -33.68 15.99
N SER A 777 -20.23 -34.70 15.13
CA SER A 777 -20.71 -34.64 13.73
C SER A 777 -22.24 -34.47 13.59
N ASN A 778 -23.01 -34.77 14.64
CA ASN A 778 -24.46 -34.53 14.70
C ASN A 778 -24.84 -33.05 15.00
N GLY A 779 -23.87 -32.20 15.34
CA GLY A 779 -24.05 -30.75 15.48
C GLY A 779 -23.65 -30.02 14.20
N ARG A 780 -24.56 -29.21 13.63
CA ARG A 780 -24.25 -28.36 12.47
C ARG A 780 -23.21 -27.30 12.84
N THR A 781 -21.92 -27.59 12.66
CA THR A 781 -20.83 -26.66 12.27
C THR A 781 -19.47 -27.37 12.30
N SER A 782 -18.71 -27.21 11.22
CA SER A 782 -17.31 -27.64 10.96
C SER A 782 -17.01 -29.14 11.08
N TRP A 783 -16.72 -29.79 9.94
CA TRP A 783 -16.18 -31.15 9.87
C TRP A 783 -14.81 -31.23 10.59
N PRO A 784 -14.66 -31.96 11.71
CA PRO A 784 -13.35 -32.24 12.28
C PRO A 784 -12.63 -33.34 11.46
N THR A 785 -11.30 -33.36 11.56
CA THR A 785 -10.30 -34.14 10.80
C THR A 785 -10.64 -35.63 10.56
N SER A 786 -11.11 -35.97 9.35
CA SER A 786 -11.37 -37.37 8.94
C SER A 786 -10.18 -38.31 9.10
N SER A 787 -8.97 -37.77 9.02
CA SER A 787 -7.73 -38.54 9.19
C SER A 787 -7.60 -39.15 10.59
N MET A 788 -8.20 -38.55 11.63
CA MET A 788 -8.17 -39.12 12.98
C MET A 788 -9.04 -40.37 13.06
N GLU A 789 -10.25 -40.32 12.50
CA GLU A 789 -11.15 -41.48 12.43
C GLU A 789 -10.49 -42.63 11.65
N GLU A 790 -9.86 -42.32 10.52
CA GLU A 790 -9.10 -43.28 9.71
C GLU A 790 -7.97 -43.94 10.53
N GLY A 791 -7.16 -43.14 11.24
CA GLY A 791 -6.08 -43.65 12.08
C GLY A 791 -6.57 -44.51 13.25
N LEU A 792 -7.63 -44.07 13.94
CA LEU A 792 -8.22 -44.82 15.06
C LEU A 792 -8.82 -46.16 14.62
N LEU A 793 -9.51 -46.20 13.48
CA LEU A 793 -10.02 -47.48 12.94
C LEU A 793 -8.88 -48.38 12.48
N GLY A 794 -7.87 -47.82 11.83
CA GLY A 794 -6.67 -48.56 11.44
C GLY A 794 -5.93 -49.17 12.64
N LEU A 795 -5.87 -48.47 13.78
CA LEU A 795 -5.34 -49.02 15.03
C LEU A 795 -6.18 -50.20 15.55
N LEU A 796 -7.52 -50.13 15.47
CA LEU A 796 -8.38 -51.25 15.84
C LEU A 796 -8.17 -52.47 14.94
N LEU A 797 -7.78 -52.28 13.67
CA LEU A 797 -7.51 -53.40 12.76
C LEU A 797 -6.37 -54.30 13.26
N HIS A 798 -5.38 -53.77 13.99
CA HIS A 798 -4.33 -54.59 14.60
C HIS A 798 -4.90 -55.63 15.58
N PHE A 799 -5.96 -55.29 16.32
CA PHE A 799 -6.65 -56.22 17.22
C PHE A 799 -7.53 -57.21 16.46
N THR A 800 -8.06 -56.85 15.29
CA THR A 800 -8.90 -57.77 14.50
C THR A 800 -8.11 -58.86 13.79
N ARG A 801 -6.80 -58.66 13.57
CA ARG A 801 -5.93 -59.59 12.82
C ARG A 801 -5.34 -60.70 13.70
N SER A 802 -5.36 -60.55 15.02
CA SER A 802 -4.83 -61.56 15.95
C SER A 802 -5.90 -62.58 16.37
N LEU A 803 -5.52 -63.85 16.43
CA LEU A 803 -6.38 -64.96 16.87
C LEU A 803 -6.12 -65.37 18.33
N ASP A 804 -5.33 -64.60 19.08
CA ASP A 804 -5.03 -64.90 20.46
C ASP A 804 -6.22 -64.62 21.40
N GLN A 805 -6.34 -65.44 22.45
CA GLN A 805 -7.49 -65.41 23.35
C GLN A 805 -7.64 -64.07 24.10
N ASP A 806 -6.54 -63.40 24.42
CA ASP A 806 -6.57 -62.10 25.10
C ASP A 806 -7.14 -61.04 24.18
N THR A 807 -6.66 -60.96 22.94
CA THR A 807 -7.18 -60.01 21.94
C THR A 807 -8.64 -60.27 21.61
N ILE A 808 -9.07 -61.53 21.48
CA ILE A 808 -10.48 -61.89 21.29
C ILE A 808 -11.33 -61.43 22.48
N SER A 809 -10.82 -61.51 23.71
CA SER A 809 -11.53 -61.01 24.89
C SER A 809 -11.73 -59.49 24.84
N VAL A 810 -10.72 -58.75 24.38
CA VAL A 810 -10.77 -57.28 24.20
C VAL A 810 -11.76 -56.90 23.10
N VAL A 811 -11.75 -57.62 21.97
CA VAL A 811 -12.73 -57.45 20.87
C VAL A 811 -14.16 -57.60 21.38
N LYS A 812 -14.41 -58.61 22.23
CA LYS A 812 -15.73 -58.89 22.82
C LYS A 812 -16.12 -57.84 23.86
N GLU A 813 -15.21 -57.49 24.77
CA GLU A 813 -15.44 -56.52 25.85
C GLU A 813 -15.82 -55.14 25.30
N HIS A 814 -15.13 -54.69 24.25
CA HIS A 814 -15.34 -53.36 23.66
C HIS A 814 -16.28 -53.32 22.46
N GLN A 815 -16.87 -54.46 22.10
CA GLN A 815 -17.86 -54.60 21.03
C GLN A 815 -17.37 -54.08 19.67
N LEU A 816 -16.15 -54.45 19.26
CA LEU A 816 -15.51 -53.86 18.08
C LEU A 816 -16.26 -54.12 16.77
N MET A 817 -16.94 -55.27 16.61
CA MET A 817 -17.77 -55.53 15.41
C MET A 817 -18.91 -54.53 15.31
N THR A 818 -19.55 -54.19 16.43
CA THR A 818 -20.57 -53.14 16.47
C THR A 818 -19.98 -51.78 16.11
N ILE A 819 -18.81 -51.43 16.65
CA ILE A 819 -18.13 -50.16 16.35
C ILE A 819 -17.83 -50.01 14.86
N PHE A 820 -17.26 -51.05 14.22
CA PHE A 820 -17.00 -51.03 12.78
C PHE A 820 -18.30 -50.94 11.97
N CYS A 821 -19.34 -51.69 12.35
CA CYS A 821 -20.64 -51.63 11.70
C CYS A 821 -21.27 -50.23 11.79
N GLU A 822 -21.16 -49.55 12.93
CA GLU A 822 -21.64 -48.17 13.12
C GLU A 822 -20.94 -47.17 12.20
N GLN A 823 -19.67 -47.41 11.80
CA GLN A 823 -18.94 -46.55 10.87
C GLN A 823 -19.33 -46.72 9.40
N LEU A 824 -20.06 -47.79 9.05
CA LEU A 824 -20.54 -48.00 7.67
C LEU A 824 -21.75 -47.13 7.34
N SER A 825 -22.56 -46.81 8.36
CA SER A 825 -23.70 -45.88 8.30
C SER A 825 -23.24 -44.48 8.70
N PHE A 826 -23.98 -43.41 8.36
CA PHE A 826 -23.59 -41.97 8.43
C PHE A 826 -22.82 -41.46 7.19
N PRO A 827 -22.79 -40.14 6.90
CA PRO A 827 -21.95 -39.61 5.81
C PRO A 827 -20.46 -39.73 6.17
N ALA A 828 -19.93 -40.95 6.16
CA ALA A 828 -18.53 -41.31 6.36
C ALA A 828 -17.76 -41.18 5.04
N LYS A 829 -16.46 -40.83 5.13
CA LYS A 829 -15.58 -40.79 3.95
C LYS A 829 -15.31 -42.20 3.42
N PRO A 830 -15.01 -42.37 2.12
CA PRO A 830 -14.74 -43.68 1.52
C PRO A 830 -13.68 -44.50 2.28
N ARG A 831 -12.57 -43.88 2.69
CA ARG A 831 -11.50 -44.57 3.43
C ARG A 831 -11.96 -45.12 4.79
N VAL A 832 -12.82 -44.40 5.51
CA VAL A 832 -13.40 -44.84 6.79
C VAL A 832 -14.28 -46.06 6.59
N LYS A 833 -15.17 -46.02 5.58
CA LYS A 833 -16.03 -47.16 5.21
C LYS A 833 -15.20 -48.39 4.82
N GLN A 834 -14.15 -48.17 4.04
CA GLN A 834 -13.22 -49.22 3.62
C GLN A 834 -12.54 -49.89 4.83
N LEU A 835 -11.94 -49.11 5.74
CA LEU A 835 -11.28 -49.64 6.94
C LEU A 835 -12.27 -50.38 7.85
N ALA A 836 -13.49 -49.86 7.98
CA ALA A 836 -14.53 -50.50 8.77
C ALA A 836 -14.98 -51.84 8.17
N ALA A 837 -15.18 -51.91 6.86
CA ALA A 837 -15.49 -53.15 6.17
C ALA A 837 -14.36 -54.18 6.31
N VAL A 838 -13.09 -53.76 6.20
CA VAL A 838 -11.92 -54.62 6.45
C VAL A 838 -11.90 -55.16 7.89
N GLY A 839 -12.26 -54.35 8.88
CA GLY A 839 -12.38 -54.79 10.28
C GLY A 839 -13.44 -55.87 10.44
N LEU A 840 -14.58 -55.72 9.77
CA LEU A 840 -15.65 -56.73 9.75
C LEU A 840 -15.22 -58.02 9.05
N THR A 841 -14.46 -57.93 7.96
CA THR A 841 -13.86 -59.08 7.27
C THR A 841 -13.01 -59.90 8.24
N ASN A 842 -12.04 -59.25 8.90
CA ASN A 842 -11.11 -59.90 9.82
C ASN A 842 -11.86 -60.58 10.99
N LEU A 843 -12.83 -59.89 11.60
CA LEU A 843 -13.61 -60.43 12.71
C LEU A 843 -14.52 -61.59 12.29
N SER A 844 -15.11 -61.52 11.09
CA SER A 844 -15.91 -62.61 10.57
C SER A 844 -15.06 -63.84 10.23
N GLU A 845 -13.83 -63.65 9.74
CA GLU A 845 -12.85 -64.72 9.52
C GLU A 845 -12.45 -65.38 10.83
N ALA A 846 -12.07 -64.58 11.84
CA ALA A 846 -11.73 -65.09 13.17
C ALA A 846 -12.89 -65.89 13.80
N GLY A 847 -14.12 -65.40 13.68
CA GLY A 847 -15.32 -66.10 14.16
C GLY A 847 -15.52 -67.48 13.54
N ARG A 848 -15.26 -67.61 12.22
CA ARG A 848 -15.35 -68.90 11.54
C ARG A 848 -14.24 -69.87 11.97
N MET A 849 -13.01 -69.38 12.07
CA MET A 849 -11.87 -70.22 12.49
C MET A 849 -12.06 -70.78 13.90
N LEU A 850 -12.66 -69.99 14.81
CA LEU A 850 -12.97 -70.42 16.18
C LEU A 850 -14.21 -71.32 16.29
N ALA A 851 -15.11 -71.29 15.31
CA ALA A 851 -16.28 -72.15 15.24
C ALA A 851 -16.01 -73.53 14.61
N ALA A 852 -14.77 -73.80 14.16
CA ALA A 852 -14.37 -75.10 13.62
C ALA A 852 -14.47 -76.22 14.69
N PRO A 853 -14.94 -77.43 14.32
CA PRO A 853 -15.41 -78.42 15.27
C PRO A 853 -14.27 -79.30 15.81
N ASP A 854 -13.50 -78.82 16.79
CA ASP A 854 -12.56 -79.67 17.56
C ASP A 854 -12.83 -79.63 19.08
N SER A 855 -14.00 -79.17 19.53
CA SER A 855 -14.38 -79.28 20.95
C SER A 855 -15.44 -80.37 21.17
N GLU A 856 -15.03 -81.42 21.90
CA GLU A 856 -15.95 -82.43 22.44
C GLU A 856 -17.06 -81.75 23.26
N PRO A 857 -18.33 -82.18 23.13
CA PRO A 857 -19.42 -81.61 23.90
C PRO A 857 -19.20 -81.88 25.40
N PRO A 858 -19.38 -80.89 26.29
CA PRO A 858 -19.25 -81.12 27.72
C PRO A 858 -20.36 -82.06 28.20
N ALA A 859 -19.98 -83.06 28.99
CA ALA A 859 -20.93 -84.02 29.57
C ALA A 859 -22.03 -83.30 30.38
N PRO A 860 -23.29 -83.73 30.29
CA PRO A 860 -24.40 -83.09 30.99
C PRO A 860 -24.21 -83.25 32.50
N LYS A 861 -23.95 -82.13 33.20
CA LYS A 861 -24.05 -82.04 34.66
C LYS A 861 -25.51 -81.81 35.03
N GLY A 862 -26.15 -82.81 35.63
CA GLY A 862 -27.46 -82.62 36.27
C GLY A 862 -28.24 -83.90 36.48
N PHE A 863 -28.25 -84.38 37.72
CA PHE A 863 -29.07 -85.48 38.22
C PHE A 863 -30.55 -85.08 38.19
N CYS A 864 -31.34 -85.62 37.24
CA CYS A 864 -32.80 -85.87 37.29
C CYS A 864 -33.35 -86.07 35.86
N ALA A 865 -33.04 -87.20 35.23
CA ALA A 865 -33.64 -87.58 33.94
C ALA A 865 -34.27 -88.98 34.04
N SER A 866 -35.22 -89.13 34.97
CA SER A 866 -36.11 -90.28 35.04
C SER A 866 -37.33 -89.86 35.87
N LEU A 867 -38.29 -89.18 35.23
CA LEU A 867 -39.73 -89.04 35.58
C LEU A 867 -40.33 -87.76 34.97
N VAL A 868 -40.41 -87.65 33.64
CA VAL A 868 -41.42 -86.80 32.97
C VAL A 868 -41.84 -87.48 31.67
N PHE A 869 -42.72 -88.48 31.80
CA PHE A 869 -43.69 -88.82 30.75
C PHE A 869 -44.89 -87.87 30.95
N MET A 870 -45.48 -87.38 29.84
CA MET A 870 -46.71 -86.55 29.76
C MET A 870 -46.52 -85.02 29.79
N CYS A 871 -46.01 -84.46 28.69
CA CYS A 871 -46.54 -83.25 28.03
C CYS A 871 -45.76 -82.99 26.74
N GLY A 872 -46.45 -83.08 25.59
CA GLY A 872 -45.89 -82.79 24.28
C GLY A 872 -45.63 -81.29 24.12
N ARG A 873 -44.40 -80.86 24.44
CA ARG A 873 -43.74 -79.71 23.81
C ARG A 873 -42.28 -80.09 23.64
N ALA A 874 -41.86 -80.25 22.39
CA ALA A 874 -40.43 -80.17 22.07
C ALA A 874 -39.92 -78.81 22.58
N SER A 875 -38.94 -78.83 23.46
CA SER A 875 -38.10 -77.66 23.71
C SER A 875 -37.55 -77.18 22.36
N PRO A 876 -37.56 -75.88 22.04
CA PRO A 876 -36.89 -75.42 20.82
C PRO A 876 -35.42 -75.80 20.95
N GLU A 877 -34.96 -76.72 20.09
CA GLU A 877 -33.53 -76.95 19.93
C GLU A 877 -32.89 -75.58 19.64
N PRO A 878 -31.75 -75.24 20.27
CA PRO A 878 -31.06 -74.00 19.95
C PRO A 878 -30.75 -74.01 18.45
N SER A 879 -31.41 -73.15 17.68
CA SER A 879 -31.19 -73.07 16.24
C SER A 879 -29.73 -72.69 16.02
N ASN A 880 -28.94 -73.62 15.47
CA ASN A 880 -27.58 -73.35 15.05
C ASN A 880 -27.57 -72.14 14.11
N CYS A 881 -26.54 -71.31 14.21
CA CYS A 881 -26.37 -70.17 13.31
C CYS A 881 -26.28 -70.68 11.85
N PRO A 882 -27.06 -70.15 10.89
CA PRO A 882 -27.02 -70.63 9.50
C PRO A 882 -25.65 -70.43 8.83
N ILE A 883 -24.81 -69.54 9.37
CA ILE A 883 -23.46 -69.25 8.87
C ILE A 883 -22.40 -70.17 9.48
N HIS A 884 -22.44 -70.38 10.80
CA HIS A 884 -21.42 -71.17 11.51
C HIS A 884 -21.83 -72.63 11.76
N ASN A 885 -23.12 -72.94 11.58
CA ASN A 885 -23.76 -74.21 11.93
C ASN A 885 -23.44 -74.71 13.36
N ALA A 886 -23.26 -73.76 14.27
CA ALA A 886 -22.93 -73.95 15.68
C ALA A 886 -23.75 -72.97 16.54
N PRO A 887 -23.85 -73.17 17.87
CA PRO A 887 -24.47 -72.19 18.75
C PRO A 887 -23.72 -70.85 18.63
N CYS A 888 -24.46 -69.78 18.33
CA CYS A 888 -23.90 -68.45 18.19
C CYS A 888 -24.74 -67.49 19.01
N GLU A 889 -24.09 -66.78 19.93
CA GLU A 889 -24.75 -65.80 20.79
C GLU A 889 -25.38 -64.66 19.98
N TYR A 890 -26.50 -64.14 20.47
CA TYR A 890 -27.09 -62.90 19.96
C TYR A 890 -26.11 -61.74 20.22
N ASN A 891 -25.89 -60.84 19.24
CA ASN A 891 -24.83 -59.82 19.26
C ASN A 891 -23.39 -60.39 19.33
N SER A 892 -23.15 -61.56 18.74
CA SER A 892 -21.81 -62.13 18.62
C SER A 892 -20.87 -61.18 17.90
N GLN A 893 -19.81 -60.73 18.60
CA GLN A 893 -18.77 -59.83 18.09
C GLN A 893 -17.88 -60.43 16.99
N LEU A 894 -18.22 -61.64 16.52
CA LEU A 894 -17.49 -62.40 15.51
C LEU A 894 -18.42 -62.97 14.43
N CYS A 895 -19.72 -62.60 14.41
CA CYS A 895 -20.69 -63.09 13.43
C CYS A 895 -21.47 -61.94 12.79
N LEU A 896 -21.26 -61.72 11.49
CA LEU A 896 -21.90 -60.62 10.74
C LEU A 896 -23.43 -60.67 10.79
N LEU A 897 -24.03 -61.87 10.76
CA LEU A 897 -25.48 -62.03 10.84
C LEU A 897 -26.04 -61.68 12.22
N LYS A 898 -25.41 -62.19 13.30
CA LYS A 898 -25.91 -61.97 14.66
C LYS A 898 -25.64 -60.56 15.17
N SER A 899 -24.71 -59.83 14.55
CA SER A 899 -24.44 -58.41 14.83
C SER A 899 -25.12 -57.44 13.84
N ASN A 900 -26.03 -57.93 12.97
CA ASN A 900 -26.78 -57.13 12.00
C ASN A 900 -25.90 -56.31 11.02
N CYS A 901 -24.70 -56.80 10.67
CA CYS A 901 -23.77 -56.08 9.80
C CYS A 901 -24.04 -56.31 8.30
N ILE A 902 -24.81 -57.33 7.93
CA ILE A 902 -25.05 -57.71 6.53
C ILE A 902 -25.74 -56.58 5.76
N ARG A 903 -26.81 -56.00 6.29
CA ARG A 903 -27.56 -54.97 5.58
C ARG A 903 -26.74 -53.70 5.31
N PRO A 904 -26.02 -53.13 6.31
CA PRO A 904 -25.09 -52.03 6.05
C PRO A 904 -24.03 -52.34 4.99
N LEU A 905 -23.50 -53.56 4.94
CA LEU A 905 -22.54 -53.98 3.90
C LEU A 905 -23.18 -54.06 2.50
N VAL A 906 -24.43 -54.51 2.41
CA VAL A 906 -25.19 -54.52 1.14
C VAL A 906 -25.44 -53.10 0.63
N ASP A 907 -25.79 -52.17 1.53
CA ASP A 907 -26.01 -50.78 1.15
C ASP A 907 -24.72 -50.15 0.55
N LEU A 908 -23.51 -50.59 0.98
CA LEU A 908 -22.22 -50.14 0.42
C LEU A 908 -21.91 -50.67 -0.99
N LEU A 909 -22.64 -51.67 -1.49
CA LEU A 909 -22.48 -52.12 -2.88
C LEU A 909 -22.90 -51.03 -3.88
N HIS A 910 -23.70 -50.06 -3.44
CA HIS A 910 -24.16 -48.93 -4.25
C HIS A 910 -23.33 -47.64 -4.02
N ASP A 911 -22.19 -47.73 -3.33
CA ASP A 911 -21.31 -46.58 -3.08
C ASP A 911 -20.61 -46.10 -4.37
N GLU A 912 -20.23 -44.83 -4.45
CA GLU A 912 -19.53 -44.26 -5.61
C GLU A 912 -18.06 -44.72 -5.69
N ASP A 913 -17.46 -45.10 -4.55
CA ASP A 913 -16.05 -45.53 -4.49
C ASP A 913 -15.89 -47.04 -4.65
N ALA A 914 -15.19 -47.45 -5.72
CA ALA A 914 -14.95 -48.85 -6.03
C ALA A 914 -14.17 -49.60 -4.93
N ASN A 915 -13.29 -48.94 -4.17
CA ASN A 915 -12.55 -49.59 -3.08
C ASN A 915 -13.46 -49.90 -1.88
N VAL A 916 -14.48 -49.07 -1.65
CA VAL A 916 -15.52 -49.32 -0.63
C VAL A 916 -16.35 -50.53 -1.05
N GLN A 917 -16.78 -50.57 -2.31
CA GLN A 917 -17.51 -51.71 -2.87
C GLN A 917 -16.68 -53.01 -2.78
N ILE A 918 -15.38 -52.96 -3.12
CA ILE A 918 -14.47 -54.12 -3.00
C ILE A 918 -14.42 -54.61 -1.54
N ALA A 919 -14.20 -53.71 -0.58
CA ALA A 919 -14.10 -54.08 0.84
C ALA A 919 -15.42 -54.66 1.38
N ALA A 920 -16.57 -54.15 0.93
CA ALA A 920 -17.88 -54.68 1.28
C ALA A 920 -18.10 -56.09 0.72
N ILE A 921 -17.75 -56.33 -0.54
CA ILE A 921 -17.81 -57.68 -1.16
C ILE A 921 -16.85 -58.63 -0.45
N GLU A 922 -15.64 -58.19 -0.08
CA GLU A 922 -14.69 -59.02 0.66
C GLU A 922 -15.26 -59.44 2.03
N ALA A 923 -15.87 -58.51 2.76
CA ALA A 923 -16.54 -58.82 4.04
C ALA A 923 -17.70 -59.82 3.88
N LEU A 924 -18.54 -59.64 2.86
CA LEU A 924 -19.66 -60.55 2.57
C LEU A 924 -19.18 -61.92 2.06
N SER A 925 -18.10 -61.94 1.27
CA SER A 925 -17.49 -63.15 0.70
C SER A 925 -16.98 -64.10 1.77
N THR A 926 -16.62 -63.57 2.94
CA THR A 926 -16.25 -64.37 4.11
C THR A 926 -17.35 -65.42 4.44
N LEU A 927 -18.62 -65.11 4.17
CA LEU A 927 -19.76 -65.98 4.50
C LEU A 927 -19.94 -67.19 3.56
N VAL A 928 -19.24 -67.25 2.41
CA VAL A 928 -19.42 -68.26 1.35
C VAL A 928 -18.13 -69.01 0.97
N LEU A 929 -17.20 -69.18 1.91
CA LEU A 929 -15.99 -69.98 1.70
C LEU A 929 -16.27 -71.50 1.78
N ASP A 930 -15.56 -72.29 0.94
CA ASP A 930 -15.81 -73.74 0.70
C ASP A 930 -15.60 -74.67 1.92
N THR A 931 -15.11 -74.15 3.04
CA THR A 931 -14.66 -74.97 4.19
C THR A 931 -15.73 -75.20 5.28
N SER A 932 -16.97 -74.79 5.08
CA SER A 932 -18.00 -74.80 6.14
C SER A 932 -19.00 -75.97 6.04
N HIS A 933 -19.14 -76.75 7.12
CA HIS A 933 -20.33 -77.58 7.36
C HIS A 933 -21.53 -76.65 7.57
N GLY A 934 -22.15 -76.15 6.50
CA GLY A 934 -23.16 -75.08 6.60
C GLY A 934 -23.27 -74.21 5.35
N TYR A 935 -22.37 -74.38 4.38
CA TYR A 935 -22.32 -73.64 3.11
C TYR A 935 -23.68 -73.38 2.45
N LYS A 936 -24.50 -74.43 2.28
CA LYS A 936 -25.85 -74.29 1.70
C LYS A 936 -26.75 -73.37 2.54
N GLY A 937 -26.73 -73.52 3.87
CA GLY A 937 -27.49 -72.68 4.78
C GLY A 937 -27.02 -71.23 4.80
N ALA A 938 -25.73 -70.98 4.62
CA ALA A 938 -25.16 -69.64 4.48
C ALA A 938 -25.62 -68.98 3.17
N VAL A 939 -25.53 -69.67 2.03
CA VAL A 939 -26.02 -69.15 0.74
C VAL A 939 -27.53 -68.90 0.77
N ASP A 940 -28.32 -69.83 1.35
CA ASP A 940 -29.77 -69.66 1.51
C ASP A 940 -30.12 -68.44 2.38
N GLU A 941 -29.33 -68.13 3.41
CA GLU A 941 -29.54 -66.96 4.25
C GLU A 941 -29.13 -65.65 3.55
N LEU A 942 -28.05 -65.66 2.76
CA LEU A 942 -27.65 -64.50 1.96
C LEU A 942 -28.68 -64.14 0.89
N GLU A 943 -29.32 -65.14 0.28
CA GLU A 943 -30.42 -64.93 -0.66
C GLU A 943 -31.62 -64.28 0.05
N LYS A 944 -31.97 -64.70 1.28
CA LYS A 944 -33.06 -64.08 2.06
C LYS A 944 -32.78 -62.62 2.44
N GLN A 945 -31.52 -62.24 2.57
CA GLN A 945 -31.08 -60.88 2.90
C GLN A 945 -30.83 -60.02 1.64
N ASP A 946 -31.22 -60.50 0.45
CA ASP A 946 -31.03 -59.87 -0.87
C ASP A 946 -29.57 -59.58 -1.25
N VAL A 947 -28.60 -60.25 -0.60
CA VAL A 947 -27.17 -60.02 -0.84
C VAL A 947 -26.77 -60.45 -2.25
N ILE A 948 -27.18 -61.63 -2.69
CA ILE A 948 -26.82 -62.19 -4.00
C ILE A 948 -27.41 -61.34 -5.13
N ALA A 949 -28.66 -60.88 -4.97
CA ALA A 949 -29.31 -60.00 -5.93
C ALA A 949 -28.55 -58.67 -6.09
N ALA A 950 -28.18 -58.03 -4.97
CA ALA A 950 -27.41 -56.78 -4.99
C ALA A 950 -26.02 -56.95 -5.63
N VAL A 951 -25.32 -58.06 -5.38
CA VAL A 951 -24.02 -58.35 -6.02
C VAL A 951 -24.17 -58.60 -7.52
N MET A 952 -25.26 -59.25 -7.97
CA MET A 952 -25.55 -59.44 -9.40
C MET A 952 -25.86 -58.13 -10.11
N GLU A 953 -26.67 -57.26 -9.50
CA GLU A 953 -26.97 -55.92 -10.02
C GLU A 953 -25.68 -55.12 -10.23
N LEU A 954 -24.86 -55.02 -9.17
CA LEU A 954 -23.55 -54.40 -9.22
C LEU A 954 -22.67 -55.02 -10.33
N PHE A 955 -22.57 -56.35 -10.43
CA PHE A 955 -21.77 -57.02 -11.46
C PHE A 955 -22.19 -56.69 -12.89
N THR A 956 -23.49 -56.45 -13.15
CA THR A 956 -23.97 -56.11 -14.50
C THR A 956 -23.56 -54.71 -14.96
N GLU A 957 -23.17 -53.82 -14.04
CA GLU A 957 -22.82 -52.42 -14.33
C GLU A 957 -21.31 -52.16 -14.32
N ILE A 958 -20.51 -53.02 -13.67
CA ILE A 958 -19.06 -52.81 -13.48
C ILE A 958 -18.23 -53.14 -14.73
N ARG A 959 -17.21 -52.31 -14.98
CA ARG A 959 -16.17 -52.52 -16.00
C ARG A 959 -15.11 -53.55 -15.57
N PRO A 960 -14.37 -54.19 -16.51
CA PRO A 960 -13.32 -55.15 -16.17
C PRO A 960 -12.29 -54.61 -15.17
N GLY A 961 -12.05 -55.36 -14.08
CA GLY A 961 -11.14 -54.97 -13.00
C GLY A 961 -11.30 -55.83 -11.73
N VAL A 962 -10.64 -55.42 -10.64
CA VAL A 962 -10.64 -56.15 -9.36
C VAL A 962 -12.04 -56.29 -8.77
N LEU A 963 -12.86 -55.23 -8.82
CA LEU A 963 -14.23 -55.26 -8.31
C LEU A 963 -15.10 -56.27 -9.07
N GLN A 964 -15.00 -56.30 -10.41
CA GLN A 964 -15.68 -57.29 -11.24
C GLN A 964 -15.26 -58.72 -10.86
N GLU A 965 -13.97 -58.95 -10.67
CA GLU A 965 -13.43 -60.26 -10.27
C GLU A 965 -13.97 -60.71 -8.91
N ARG A 966 -13.99 -59.82 -7.91
CA ARG A 966 -14.52 -60.12 -6.57
C ARG A 966 -16.02 -60.40 -6.57
N ALA A 967 -16.81 -59.56 -7.25
CA ALA A 967 -18.26 -59.76 -7.38
C ALA A 967 -18.57 -61.08 -8.08
N LEU A 968 -17.86 -61.36 -9.17
CA LEU A 968 -18.03 -62.59 -9.93
C LEU A 968 -17.64 -63.84 -9.15
N TRP A 969 -16.56 -63.78 -8.37
CA TRP A 969 -16.19 -64.87 -7.46
C TRP A 969 -17.35 -65.19 -6.51
N MET A 970 -17.97 -64.18 -5.89
CA MET A 970 -19.08 -64.39 -4.97
C MET A 970 -20.34 -64.95 -5.67
N ILE A 971 -20.64 -64.50 -6.89
CA ILE A 971 -21.73 -65.02 -7.72
C ILE A 971 -21.47 -66.48 -8.10
N GLU A 972 -20.27 -66.81 -8.56
CA GLU A 972 -19.88 -68.19 -8.90
C GLU A 972 -20.11 -69.14 -7.73
N ARG A 973 -19.74 -68.72 -6.51
CA ARG A 973 -20.00 -69.49 -5.28
C ARG A 973 -21.49 -69.66 -5.04
N ALA A 974 -22.29 -68.60 -5.08
CA ALA A 974 -23.73 -68.72 -4.86
C ALA A 974 -24.39 -69.71 -5.84
N LEU A 975 -23.92 -69.75 -7.09
CA LEU A 975 -24.42 -70.63 -8.14
C LEU A 975 -23.98 -72.11 -8.02
N ARG A 976 -23.08 -72.47 -7.08
CA ARG A 976 -22.77 -73.90 -6.80
C ARG A 976 -23.92 -74.63 -6.12
N VAL A 977 -24.86 -73.90 -5.53
CA VAL A 977 -26.05 -74.47 -4.88
C VAL A 977 -27.17 -74.60 -5.93
N ASP A 978 -27.53 -75.83 -6.27
CA ASP A 978 -28.46 -76.16 -7.37
C ASP A 978 -29.79 -75.36 -7.35
N SER A 979 -30.35 -75.11 -6.17
CA SER A 979 -31.60 -74.34 -6.03
C SER A 979 -31.47 -72.88 -6.46
N HIS A 980 -30.30 -72.29 -6.28
CA HIS A 980 -30.00 -70.91 -6.68
C HIS A 980 -29.58 -70.84 -8.15
N ALA A 981 -28.78 -71.81 -8.62
CA ALA A 981 -28.44 -71.93 -10.04
C ALA A 981 -29.68 -72.00 -10.94
N HIS A 982 -30.69 -72.78 -10.55
CA HIS A 982 -31.94 -72.88 -11.30
C HIS A 982 -32.78 -71.60 -11.27
N ARG A 983 -32.75 -70.85 -10.16
CA ARG A 983 -33.51 -69.59 -10.04
C ARG A 983 -32.92 -68.50 -10.95
N HIS A 984 -31.59 -68.45 -11.04
CA HIS A 984 -30.86 -67.38 -11.74
C HIS A 984 -30.51 -67.72 -13.20
N SER A 985 -30.74 -68.94 -13.69
CA SER A 985 -30.46 -69.33 -15.08
C SER A 985 -31.30 -68.58 -16.12
N LEU A 986 -32.46 -68.03 -15.74
CA LEU A 986 -33.31 -67.24 -16.62
C LEU A 986 -32.91 -65.74 -16.67
N ASN A 987 -31.91 -65.33 -15.88
CA ASN A 987 -31.47 -63.94 -15.81
C ASN A 987 -30.55 -63.60 -17.00
N GLN A 988 -31.15 -63.11 -18.09
CA GLN A 988 -30.43 -62.79 -19.33
C GLN A 988 -29.37 -61.69 -19.18
N SER A 989 -29.57 -60.72 -18.27
CA SER A 989 -28.56 -59.66 -18.04
C SER A 989 -27.33 -60.24 -17.36
N LEU A 990 -27.51 -61.13 -16.37
CA LEU A 990 -26.42 -61.85 -15.73
C LEU A 990 -25.64 -62.71 -16.73
N VAL A 991 -26.32 -63.53 -17.55
CA VAL A 991 -25.66 -64.40 -18.55
C VAL A 991 -24.86 -63.56 -19.55
N ARG A 992 -25.41 -62.43 -20.01
CA ARG A 992 -24.70 -61.51 -20.90
C ARG A 992 -23.45 -60.92 -20.25
N ALA A 993 -23.54 -60.48 -19.00
CA ALA A 993 -22.40 -59.95 -18.25
C ALA A 993 -21.31 -61.01 -18.01
N LEU A 994 -21.70 -62.26 -17.74
CA LEU A 994 -20.78 -63.41 -17.60
C LEU A 994 -20.03 -63.71 -18.90
N VAL A 995 -20.73 -63.71 -20.05
CA VAL A 995 -20.10 -63.90 -21.36
C VAL A 995 -19.13 -62.77 -21.69
N GLU A 996 -19.48 -61.53 -21.33
CA GLU A 996 -18.62 -60.37 -21.53
C GLU A 996 -17.34 -60.46 -20.66
N ALA A 997 -17.48 -60.83 -19.39
CA ALA A 997 -16.36 -61.08 -18.49
C ALA A 997 -15.47 -62.23 -18.98
N LEU A 998 -16.05 -63.30 -19.54
CA LEU A 998 -15.28 -64.41 -20.13
C LEU A 998 -14.43 -63.97 -21.34
N LYS A 999 -14.90 -62.99 -22.13
CA LYS A 999 -14.16 -62.47 -23.29
C LYS A 999 -13.11 -61.43 -22.88
N HIS A 1000 -13.49 -60.48 -22.03
CA HIS A 1000 -12.75 -59.24 -21.81
C HIS A 1000 -12.25 -59.04 -20.36
N GLY A 1001 -12.54 -59.95 -19.44
CA GLY A 1001 -12.12 -59.88 -18.04
C GLY A 1001 -10.65 -60.22 -17.78
N THR A 1002 -10.23 -60.07 -16.52
CA THR A 1002 -8.91 -60.53 -16.01
C THR A 1002 -8.81 -62.05 -16.09
N ALA A 1003 -7.59 -62.61 -15.99
CA ALA A 1003 -7.40 -64.07 -16.07
C ALA A 1003 -8.26 -64.84 -15.03
N ASN A 1004 -8.34 -64.33 -13.80
CA ASN A 1004 -9.18 -64.90 -12.74
C ASN A 1004 -10.67 -64.70 -13.01
N ALA A 1005 -11.09 -63.51 -13.45
CA ALA A 1005 -12.49 -63.24 -13.79
C ALA A 1005 -12.99 -64.15 -14.93
N LYS A 1006 -12.14 -64.45 -15.93
CA LYS A 1006 -12.47 -65.41 -16.99
C LYS A 1006 -12.72 -66.81 -16.45
N GLY A 1007 -11.88 -67.27 -15.52
CA GLY A 1007 -12.04 -68.55 -14.84
C GLY A 1007 -13.37 -68.62 -14.09
N HIS A 1008 -13.66 -67.63 -13.24
CA HIS A 1008 -14.91 -67.59 -12.47
C HIS A 1008 -16.16 -67.43 -13.38
N ALA A 1009 -16.06 -66.71 -14.49
CA ALA A 1009 -17.16 -66.59 -15.47
C ALA A 1009 -17.46 -67.92 -16.13
N GLN A 1010 -16.42 -68.69 -16.51
CA GLN A 1010 -16.58 -70.01 -17.08
C GLN A 1010 -17.25 -70.97 -16.09
N ASP A 1011 -16.81 -70.97 -14.84
CA ASP A 1011 -17.37 -71.82 -13.79
C ASP A 1011 -18.83 -71.45 -13.50
N ALA A 1012 -19.15 -70.16 -13.40
CA ALA A 1012 -20.51 -69.66 -13.21
C ALA A 1012 -21.44 -70.06 -14.38
N LEU A 1013 -21.00 -69.90 -15.63
CA LEU A 1013 -21.79 -70.31 -16.82
C LEU A 1013 -21.99 -71.83 -16.89
N THR A 1014 -21.00 -72.61 -16.41
CA THR A 1014 -21.11 -74.07 -16.31
C THR A 1014 -22.15 -74.46 -15.25
N ASN A 1015 -22.14 -73.79 -14.10
CA ASN A 1015 -23.11 -74.01 -13.02
C ASN A 1015 -24.55 -73.64 -13.45
N LEU A 1016 -24.71 -72.60 -14.28
CA LEU A 1016 -25.99 -72.25 -14.91
C LEU A 1016 -26.43 -73.20 -16.04
N LYS A 1017 -25.56 -74.13 -16.47
CA LYS A 1017 -25.77 -75.04 -17.61
C LYS A 1017 -25.92 -74.34 -18.96
N GLU A 1018 -25.44 -73.10 -19.07
CA GLU A 1018 -25.41 -72.31 -20.31
C GLU A 1018 -24.26 -72.75 -21.25
N ILE A 1019 -23.24 -73.43 -20.71
CA ILE A 1019 -22.19 -74.11 -21.46
C ILE A 1019 -22.09 -75.58 -21.04
N SER A 1020 -22.05 -76.50 -22.01
CA SER A 1020 -21.86 -77.93 -21.73
C SER A 1020 -20.41 -78.20 -21.33
N GLY A 1021 -20.21 -78.74 -20.12
CA GLY A 1021 -18.90 -78.88 -19.48
C GLY A 1021 -17.80 -79.47 -20.35
N VAL A 1022 -16.70 -78.73 -20.50
CA VAL A 1022 -15.41 -79.26 -20.93
C VAL A 1022 -14.56 -79.48 -19.67
N SER A 1023 -14.32 -80.75 -19.37
CA SER A 1023 -13.52 -81.25 -18.24
C SER A 1023 -12.20 -80.53 -18.05
N ALA A 1024 -11.92 -80.15 -16.80
CA ALA A 1024 -10.60 -79.87 -16.30
C ALA A 1024 -9.63 -81.04 -16.62
N LYS A 1025 -8.46 -80.71 -17.16
CA LYS A 1025 -7.21 -81.45 -16.91
C LYS A 1025 -6.12 -80.43 -16.62
N ALA A 1026 -5.66 -80.47 -15.38
CA ALA A 1026 -4.56 -79.70 -14.85
C ALA A 1026 -3.30 -79.85 -15.71
N SER A 1027 -2.68 -78.72 -16.08
CA SER A 1027 -1.28 -78.66 -16.50
C SER A 1027 -0.41 -78.35 -15.27
N SER A 1028 -0.10 -79.39 -14.50
CA SER A 1028 1.07 -79.40 -13.63
C SER A 1028 2.31 -79.63 -14.48
N GLN A 1029 3.11 -78.60 -14.76
CA GLN A 1029 4.54 -78.73 -15.07
C GLN A 1029 5.22 -77.37 -15.24
N SER A 1030 5.98 -76.96 -14.22
CA SER A 1030 7.36 -76.45 -14.39
C SER A 1030 8.01 -76.22 -13.02
N ARG A 1031 8.72 -77.25 -12.51
CA ARG A 1031 9.90 -77.04 -11.66
C ARG A 1031 11.05 -76.61 -12.58
N PRO A 1032 11.86 -75.60 -12.25
CA PRO A 1032 13.16 -75.45 -12.87
C PRO A 1032 14.16 -76.35 -12.13
N GLN A 1033 14.89 -77.17 -12.88
CA GLN A 1033 16.12 -77.79 -12.41
C GLN A 1033 17.30 -77.07 -13.08
N ARG A 1034 18.02 -76.33 -12.25
CA ARG A 1034 19.37 -75.75 -12.33
C ARG A 1034 19.41 -74.24 -12.27
#